data_AF-A0A7V9BV26-F1
#
_entry.id   AF-A0A7V9BV26-F1
#
_cell.length_a   1.000
_cell.length_b   1.000
_cell.length_c   1.000
_cell.angle_alpha   90.00
_cell.angle_beta   90.00
_cell.angle_gamma   90.00
#
_symmetry.space_group_name_H-M   'P 1'
#
loop_
_entity.id
_entity.type
_entity.pdbx_description
1 polymer ?
#
loop_
_entity_poly.entity_id
_entity_poly.type
_entity_poly.pdbx_seq_one_letter_code
_entity_poly.pdbx_strand_id
1 'polypeptide(L)'
;MDNALAGIASSEGLLDRFAAARDLWPGGTIEMWAGRPAPLPDRIFWPADADEVERVVREASARGIPVVPYGAGSGVCGGARGRVGTIVLDTKRLDGIGPLDASRWTVEVDAGVNGQHLEDWLAERGFTLGHSPSSIWCSTVGGWAAARSAGQFSSRYGVFEDMVLAVEGVAPGHGRFRVGEGGDVPDAWMPLILGSEGTLAVVTRVKLKVWPQPAVRWLRGYRFATVGAAIDAMRRIMQSELWPSVLRLYDPVDTRIGGRTKPHKAGGADRSFVRRWLSRASRIQGVKGQTLALPLALPGLVNRVFDRVSEGVLLVVGWEGDAGVVEAASSAGKALLDEAGQDLGSEPGERWLHSRHHVSYKLMPIFERGGFADTMEVAVHWSALERLYHAVREAVSDHVVVMAHMSHLYPEGGSIYFSFAGRGSRDVYDETWRRALAAVVACGATVTHHHGVGILKAEAVTREVGPAVEAWASLKRALDPAGILNPGRVYVPGVALPGPEADPPPLSAEDGVVRMDLPAVGDPGRLAWPWESLPAPPRWMRPWWQTGAVEVSGAIDGIPVRLGRGPRSASGPDAREWFLPRATAVTLAAAPDGPRWMGEGKPDRAWVVAQALLRSDLRPSVLTVRAGVLRVGFRGPAA
;
A
#
# COMPACT_ATOMS: atom_id res chain seq x y z
N MET A 1 -30.92 6.91 17.06
CA MET A 1 -29.67 7.60 17.49
C MET A 1 -29.83 9.12 17.41
N ASP A 2 -30.83 9.57 16.67
CA ASP A 2 -30.86 10.82 15.92
C ASP A 2 -31.12 12.05 16.78
N ASN A 3 -31.80 11.89 17.91
CA ASN A 3 -32.02 12.99 18.85
C ASN A 3 -30.76 13.34 19.67
N ALA A 4 -29.92 12.34 20.00
CA ALA A 4 -28.68 12.56 20.76
C ALA A 4 -27.53 13.08 19.87
N LEU A 5 -27.53 12.67 18.59
CA LEU A 5 -26.57 13.11 17.56
C LEU A 5 -27.13 14.24 16.67
N ALA A 6 -28.22 14.89 17.08
CA ALA A 6 -28.76 16.06 16.39
C ALA A 6 -27.70 17.15 16.23
N GLY A 7 -27.70 17.82 15.08
CA GLY A 7 -26.71 18.83 14.69
C GLY A 7 -25.46 18.28 14.00
N ILE A 8 -25.06 17.03 14.27
CA ILE A 8 -23.86 16.43 13.67
C ILE A 8 -24.16 16.01 12.22
N ALA A 9 -23.34 16.48 11.28
CA ALA A 9 -23.48 16.12 9.86
C ALA A 9 -23.32 14.61 9.66
N SER A 10 -24.27 13.98 8.96
CA SER A 10 -24.25 12.52 8.71
C SER A 10 -24.96 12.14 7.41
N SER A 11 -24.67 10.95 6.89
CA SER A 11 -25.30 10.41 5.68
C SER A 11 -25.50 8.90 5.74
N GLU A 12 -26.66 8.46 5.25
CA GLU A 12 -27.00 7.06 4.96
C GLU A 12 -27.04 6.80 3.42
N GLY A 13 -26.63 7.79 2.63
CA GLY A 13 -26.64 7.77 1.17
C GLY A 13 -25.65 6.77 0.59
N LEU A 14 -26.07 6.06 -0.46
CA LEU A 14 -25.30 4.97 -1.09
C LEU A 14 -23.90 5.41 -1.57
N LEU A 15 -23.80 6.61 -2.15
CA LEU A 15 -22.53 7.13 -2.69
C LEU A 15 -21.51 7.44 -1.60
N ASP A 16 -21.94 8.14 -0.54
CA ASP A 16 -21.07 8.47 0.59
C ASP A 16 -20.61 7.18 1.29
N ARG A 17 -21.54 6.28 1.59
CA ARG A 17 -21.27 4.97 2.21
C ARG A 17 -20.30 4.15 1.37
N PHE A 18 -20.42 4.17 0.04
CA PHE A 18 -19.49 3.49 -0.85
C PHE A 18 -18.10 4.15 -0.86
N ALA A 19 -18.04 5.49 -0.85
CA ALA A 19 -16.78 6.24 -0.80
C ALA A 19 -16.00 6.01 0.50
N ALA A 20 -16.70 5.79 1.62
CA ALA A 20 -16.12 5.53 2.94
C ALA A 20 -16.04 4.02 3.31
N ALA A 21 -16.43 3.10 2.42
CA ALA A 21 -16.44 1.67 2.72
C ALA A 21 -15.05 1.02 2.73
N ARG A 22 -14.03 1.66 2.12
CA ARG A 22 -12.71 1.07 1.90
C ARG A 22 -11.60 2.11 1.90
N ASP A 23 -10.39 1.63 2.15
CA ASP A 23 -9.15 2.33 1.83
C ASP A 23 -8.62 1.90 0.44
N LEU A 24 -7.38 2.26 0.12
CA LEU A 24 -6.71 1.94 -1.15
C LEU A 24 -6.12 0.53 -1.21
N TRP A 25 -6.41 -0.36 -0.25
CA TRP A 25 -5.87 -1.73 -0.21
C TRP A 25 -6.06 -2.48 -1.56
N PRO A 26 -4.96 -2.92 -2.22
CA PRO A 26 -5.04 -3.66 -3.47
C PRO A 26 -5.88 -4.94 -3.42
N GLY A 27 -5.85 -5.70 -2.31
CA GLY A 27 -6.72 -6.87 -2.13
C GLY A 27 -8.22 -6.53 -2.22
N GLY A 28 -8.65 -5.44 -1.58
CA GLY A 28 -10.02 -4.94 -1.68
C GLY A 28 -10.36 -4.38 -3.07
N THR A 29 -9.37 -3.84 -3.80
CA THR A 29 -9.54 -3.41 -5.19
C THR A 29 -9.73 -4.62 -6.12
N ILE A 30 -8.94 -5.70 -5.96
CA ILE A 30 -9.11 -6.96 -6.72
C ILE A 30 -10.51 -7.55 -6.48
N GLU A 31 -11.00 -7.56 -5.24
CA GLU A 31 -12.37 -7.99 -4.90
C GLU A 31 -13.44 -7.15 -5.63
N MET A 32 -13.29 -5.83 -5.63
CA MET A 32 -14.21 -4.91 -6.30
C MET A 32 -14.25 -5.13 -7.83
N TRP A 33 -13.10 -5.29 -8.49
CA TRP A 33 -13.05 -5.63 -9.92
C TRP A 33 -13.63 -7.02 -10.22
N ALA A 34 -13.57 -7.95 -9.27
CA ALA A 34 -14.22 -9.26 -9.34
C ALA A 34 -15.70 -9.26 -8.90
N GLY A 35 -16.35 -8.08 -8.86
CA GLY A 35 -17.78 -7.93 -8.56
C GLY A 35 -18.15 -8.07 -7.08
N ARG A 36 -17.17 -8.08 -6.17
CA ARG A 36 -17.36 -8.20 -4.72
C ARG A 36 -16.88 -6.91 -4.02
N PRO A 37 -17.64 -5.81 -4.08
CA PRO A 37 -17.26 -4.56 -3.41
C PRO A 37 -17.18 -4.75 -1.89
N ALA A 38 -16.50 -3.82 -1.21
CA ALA A 38 -16.47 -3.80 0.24
C ALA A 38 -17.90 -3.66 0.82
N PRO A 39 -18.22 -4.33 1.95
CA PRO A 39 -19.50 -4.14 2.61
C PRO A 39 -19.66 -2.68 3.03
N LEU A 40 -20.83 -2.11 2.79
CA LEU A 40 -21.10 -0.72 3.15
C LEU A 40 -21.21 -0.57 4.67
N PRO A 41 -20.69 0.52 5.27
CA PRO A 41 -21.10 0.93 6.60
C PRO A 41 -22.58 1.28 6.60
N ASP A 42 -23.20 1.37 7.77
CA ASP A 42 -24.61 1.73 7.89
C ASP A 42 -24.80 3.24 7.72
N ARG A 43 -23.91 4.03 8.34
CA ARG A 43 -23.95 5.50 8.35
C ARG A 43 -22.56 6.10 8.47
N ILE A 44 -22.39 7.32 7.94
CA ILE A 44 -21.20 8.15 8.12
C ILE A 44 -21.56 9.36 8.99
N PHE A 45 -20.65 9.79 9.88
CA PHE A 45 -20.69 11.08 10.56
C PHE A 45 -19.45 11.91 10.22
N TRP A 46 -19.63 13.21 10.04
CA TRP A 46 -18.57 14.19 9.82
C TRP A 46 -18.56 15.22 10.97
N PRO A 47 -17.97 14.90 12.12
CA PRO A 47 -17.87 15.80 13.26
C PRO A 47 -17.04 17.06 12.93
N ALA A 48 -17.49 18.22 13.40
CA ALA A 48 -16.80 19.50 13.25
C ALA A 48 -15.73 19.77 14.30
N ASP A 49 -15.80 19.08 15.44
CA ASP A 49 -14.90 19.25 16.59
C ASP A 49 -14.78 17.96 17.42
N ALA A 50 -13.93 18.00 18.45
CA ALA A 50 -13.68 16.88 19.36
C ALA A 50 -14.89 16.51 20.25
N ASP A 51 -15.81 17.46 20.50
CA ASP A 51 -16.99 17.22 21.34
C ASP A 51 -18.08 16.49 20.52
N GLU A 52 -18.20 16.78 19.23
CA GLU A 52 -18.99 15.97 18.29
C GLU A 52 -18.41 14.55 18.12
N VAL A 53 -17.07 14.40 18.06
CA VAL A 53 -16.43 13.07 18.10
C VAL A 53 -16.82 12.31 19.36
N GLU A 54 -16.68 12.92 20.54
CA GLU A 54 -17.02 12.28 21.81
C GLU A 54 -18.51 11.91 21.90
N ARG A 55 -19.41 12.78 21.42
CA ARG A 55 -20.85 12.48 21.35
C ARG A 55 -21.13 11.23 20.50
N VAL A 56 -20.53 11.11 19.30
CA VAL A 56 -20.72 9.94 18.43
C VAL A 56 -20.14 8.68 19.07
N VAL A 57 -18.91 8.75 19.58
CA VAL A 57 -18.23 7.59 20.21
C VAL A 57 -19.00 7.10 21.45
N ARG A 58 -19.50 8.01 22.30
CA ARG A 58 -20.30 7.68 23.47
C ARG A 58 -21.64 7.03 23.12
N GLU A 59 -22.38 7.60 22.16
CA GLU A 59 -23.66 7.03 21.71
C GLU A 59 -23.49 5.68 21.01
N ALA A 60 -22.40 5.49 20.27
CA ALA A 60 -22.08 4.21 19.64
C ALA A 60 -21.72 3.14 20.70
N SER A 61 -20.91 3.50 21.70
CA SER A 61 -20.52 2.64 22.82
C SER A 61 -21.73 2.17 23.62
N ALA A 62 -22.62 3.09 24.00
CA ALA A 62 -23.86 2.80 24.73
C ALA A 62 -24.83 1.86 23.98
N ARG A 63 -24.61 1.63 22.68
CA ARG A 63 -25.43 0.80 21.80
C ARG A 63 -24.67 -0.43 21.26
N GLY A 64 -23.39 -0.59 21.59
CA GLY A 64 -22.53 -1.64 21.03
C GLY A 64 -22.29 -1.54 19.52
N ILE A 65 -22.42 -0.35 18.93
CA ILE A 65 -22.26 -0.14 17.48
C ILE A 65 -20.77 0.14 17.17
N PRO A 66 -20.10 -0.67 16.34
CA PRO A 66 -18.71 -0.42 15.99
C PRO A 66 -18.50 0.89 15.21
N VAL A 67 -17.40 1.57 15.51
CA VAL A 67 -16.97 2.83 14.89
C VAL A 67 -15.63 2.62 14.19
N VAL A 68 -15.56 2.97 12.91
CA VAL A 68 -14.32 2.96 12.10
C VAL A 68 -13.89 4.41 11.84
N PRO A 69 -12.80 4.90 12.45
CA PRO A 69 -12.24 6.21 12.13
C PRO A 69 -11.73 6.26 10.69
N TYR A 70 -11.99 7.37 9.99
CA TYR A 70 -11.68 7.51 8.58
C TYR A 70 -11.17 8.91 8.26
N GLY A 71 -9.91 9.01 7.81
CA GLY A 71 -9.33 10.25 7.29
C GLY A 71 -9.65 10.42 5.80
N ALA A 72 -8.61 10.41 4.95
CA ALA A 72 -8.75 10.48 3.50
C ALA A 72 -8.71 9.11 2.78
N GLY A 73 -8.65 7.99 3.51
CA GLY A 73 -8.77 6.65 2.94
C GLY A 73 -7.52 6.10 2.22
N SER A 74 -6.36 6.75 2.35
CA SER A 74 -5.12 6.34 1.66
C SER A 74 -4.43 5.08 2.21
N GLY A 75 -4.96 4.45 3.25
CA GLY A 75 -4.40 3.21 3.82
C GLY A 75 -4.34 2.08 2.79
N VAL A 76 -3.36 1.19 2.91
CA VAL A 76 -3.15 0.08 1.96
C VAL A 76 -3.27 -1.31 2.59
N CYS A 77 -3.64 -1.39 3.87
CA CYS A 77 -3.73 -2.65 4.63
C CYS A 77 -5.17 -3.04 5.03
N GLY A 78 -6.20 -2.30 4.61
CA GLY A 78 -7.60 -2.53 5.01
C GLY A 78 -7.96 -1.91 6.37
N GLY A 79 -7.13 -0.99 6.88
CA GLY A 79 -7.27 -0.36 8.21
C GLY A 79 -8.57 0.42 8.35
N ALA A 80 -8.91 1.23 7.33
CA ALA A 80 -10.10 2.08 7.30
C ALA A 80 -11.25 1.47 6.45
N ARG A 81 -11.39 0.13 6.47
CA ARG A 81 -12.48 -0.59 5.78
C ARG A 81 -13.70 -0.75 6.70
N GLY A 82 -14.85 -0.22 6.29
CA GLY A 82 -16.14 -0.39 6.96
C GLY A 82 -16.69 -1.82 6.85
N ARG A 83 -17.74 -2.12 7.62
CA ARG A 83 -18.53 -3.37 7.54
C ARG A 83 -20.03 -3.07 7.74
N VAL A 84 -20.91 -4.01 7.39
CA VAL A 84 -22.34 -3.92 7.77
C VAL A 84 -22.45 -3.85 9.29
N GLY A 85 -23.36 -3.04 9.82
CA GLY A 85 -23.49 -2.81 11.27
C GLY A 85 -22.53 -1.77 11.85
N THR A 86 -21.71 -1.11 11.02
CA THR A 86 -20.69 -0.15 11.49
C THR A 86 -20.99 1.29 11.11
N ILE A 87 -20.59 2.21 11.98
CA ILE A 87 -20.52 3.64 11.71
C ILE A 87 -19.10 3.96 11.21
N VAL A 88 -19.00 4.77 10.15
CA VAL A 88 -17.73 5.43 9.80
C VAL A 88 -17.73 6.83 10.38
N LEU A 89 -16.65 7.17 11.09
CA LEU A 89 -16.43 8.49 11.67
C LEU A 89 -15.36 9.22 10.85
N ASP A 90 -15.81 10.09 9.97
CA ASP A 90 -14.98 10.77 8.99
C ASP A 90 -14.42 12.09 9.56
N THR A 91 -13.13 12.10 9.87
CA THR A 91 -12.49 13.21 10.59
C THR A 91 -12.17 14.42 9.73
N LYS A 92 -12.46 14.43 8.42
CA LYS A 92 -12.02 15.51 7.51
C LYS A 92 -12.63 16.90 7.77
N ARG A 93 -13.65 17.01 8.62
CA ARG A 93 -14.19 18.31 9.11
C ARG A 93 -13.46 18.83 10.37
N LEU A 94 -12.53 18.06 10.92
CA LEU A 94 -11.53 18.53 11.89
C LEU A 94 -10.36 19.13 11.09
N ASP A 95 -10.54 20.33 10.52
CA ASP A 95 -9.62 20.95 9.56
C ASP A 95 -8.90 22.21 10.07
N GLY A 96 -8.94 22.47 11.38
CA GLY A 96 -8.25 23.59 12.02
C GLY A 96 -6.72 23.44 12.03
N ILE A 97 -6.03 24.51 11.65
CA ILE A 97 -4.59 24.71 11.89
C ILE A 97 -4.45 25.86 12.90
N GLY A 98 -3.87 25.57 14.05
CA GLY A 98 -3.63 26.53 15.13
C GLY A 98 -2.50 27.53 14.81
N PRO A 99 -2.23 28.49 15.72
CA PRO A 99 -1.12 29.42 15.55
C PRO A 99 0.23 28.68 15.53
N LEU A 100 1.12 29.13 14.64
CA LEU A 100 2.50 28.70 14.58
C LEU A 100 3.31 29.39 15.69
N ASP A 101 3.90 28.62 16.59
CA ASP A 101 4.91 29.11 17.52
C ASP A 101 6.29 29.02 16.86
N ALA A 102 6.71 30.11 16.21
CA ALA A 102 8.02 30.22 15.58
C ALA A 102 9.19 30.34 16.57
N SER A 103 8.94 30.46 17.87
CA SER A 103 9.97 30.47 18.92
C SER A 103 10.29 29.07 19.46
N ARG A 104 9.27 28.20 19.50
CA ARG A 104 9.39 26.78 19.88
C ARG A 104 9.49 25.83 18.69
N TRP A 105 9.22 26.33 17.48
CA TRP A 105 9.03 25.56 16.26
C TRP A 105 7.95 24.49 16.41
N THR A 106 6.75 24.91 16.83
CA THR A 106 5.61 24.00 16.98
C THR A 106 4.32 24.56 16.38
N VAL A 107 3.46 23.68 15.91
CA VAL A 107 2.09 23.99 15.49
C VAL A 107 1.13 22.93 16.03
N GLU A 108 -0.11 23.32 16.34
CA GLU A 108 -1.17 22.37 16.72
C GLU A 108 -2.19 22.27 15.58
N VAL A 109 -2.56 21.04 15.23
CA VAL A 109 -3.27 20.73 13.98
C VAL A 109 -4.35 19.68 14.23
N ASP A 110 -5.53 19.88 13.66
CA ASP A 110 -6.62 18.93 13.74
C ASP A 110 -6.39 17.68 12.85
N ALA A 111 -6.93 16.54 13.28
CA ALA A 111 -6.68 15.23 12.70
C ALA A 111 -7.19 15.04 11.25
N GLY A 112 -8.11 15.90 10.79
CA GLY A 112 -8.65 15.89 9.44
C GLY A 112 -7.83 16.68 8.42
N VAL A 113 -6.90 17.53 8.87
CA VAL A 113 -6.08 18.37 7.98
C VAL A 113 -5.30 17.52 6.99
N ASN A 114 -5.40 17.87 5.70
CA ASN A 114 -4.67 17.23 4.61
C ASN A 114 -3.18 17.60 4.67
N GLY A 115 -2.31 16.62 4.42
CA GLY A 115 -0.88 16.80 4.55
C GLY A 115 -0.27 17.87 3.64
N GLN A 116 -0.76 18.00 2.40
CA GLN A 116 -0.24 19.04 1.49
C GLN A 116 -0.72 20.43 1.92
N HIS A 117 -1.98 20.56 2.34
CA HIS A 117 -2.52 21.84 2.82
C HIS A 117 -1.74 22.34 4.06
N LEU A 118 -1.27 21.43 4.92
CA LEU A 118 -0.42 21.77 6.06
C LEU A 118 0.98 22.26 5.60
N GLU A 119 1.63 21.55 4.67
CA GLU A 119 2.93 21.99 4.12
C GLU A 119 2.83 23.33 3.38
N ASP A 120 1.76 23.56 2.61
CA ASP A 120 1.53 24.83 1.90
C ASP A 120 1.35 25.98 2.90
N TRP A 121 0.53 25.78 3.94
CA TRP A 121 0.31 26.75 5.02
C TRP A 121 1.60 27.05 5.82
N LEU A 122 2.42 26.03 6.08
CA LEU A 122 3.73 26.22 6.72
C LEU A 122 4.71 26.97 5.81
N ALA A 123 4.73 26.66 4.52
CA ALA A 123 5.63 27.27 3.54
C ALA A 123 5.39 28.77 3.38
N GLU A 124 4.13 29.22 3.36
CA GLU A 124 3.75 30.64 3.41
C GLU A 124 4.35 31.39 4.62
N ARG A 125 4.65 30.67 5.70
CA ARG A 125 5.19 31.20 6.97
C ARG A 125 6.70 30.95 7.12
N GLY A 126 7.35 30.38 6.11
CA GLY A 126 8.78 30.08 6.12
C GLY A 126 9.16 28.78 6.83
N PHE A 127 8.19 27.89 7.10
CA PHE A 127 8.39 26.60 7.77
C PHE A 127 7.99 25.41 6.87
N THR A 128 8.37 24.20 7.30
CA THR A 128 7.96 22.91 6.73
C THR A 128 7.77 21.91 7.87
N LEU A 129 6.96 20.87 7.66
CA LEU A 129 6.92 19.71 8.54
C LEU A 129 8.01 18.68 8.14
N GLY A 130 8.46 18.69 6.87
CA GLY A 130 9.37 17.68 6.31
C GLY A 130 8.71 16.33 6.06
N HIS A 131 7.49 16.12 6.55
CA HIS A 131 6.74 14.87 6.40
C HIS A 131 6.08 14.79 5.03
N SER A 132 6.82 14.26 4.06
CA SER A 132 6.35 14.10 2.68
C SER A 132 6.10 12.62 2.34
N PRO A 133 5.03 11.96 2.85
CA PRO A 133 4.68 10.61 2.43
C PRO A 133 4.19 10.62 0.96
N SER A 134 4.33 9.50 0.26
CA SER A 134 3.87 9.38 -1.15
C SER A 134 2.34 9.53 -1.31
N SER A 135 1.60 9.56 -0.20
CA SER A 135 0.16 9.79 -0.09
C SER A 135 -0.19 11.22 0.38
N ILE A 136 0.75 12.17 0.44
CA ILE A 136 0.53 13.50 1.05
C ILE A 136 -0.74 14.22 0.57
N TRP A 137 -1.04 14.13 -0.73
CA TRP A 137 -2.24 14.71 -1.36
C TRP A 137 -3.57 14.05 -0.94
N CYS A 138 -3.53 12.83 -0.42
CA CYS A 138 -4.70 12.02 -0.06
C CYS A 138 -4.61 11.40 1.34
N SER A 139 -3.81 11.98 2.25
CA SER A 139 -3.67 11.54 3.64
C SER A 139 -3.84 12.72 4.61
N THR A 140 -4.19 12.42 5.86
CA THR A 140 -4.46 13.42 6.91
C THR A 140 -3.59 13.20 8.13
N VAL A 141 -3.40 14.24 8.94
CA VAL A 141 -2.59 14.23 10.18
C VAL A 141 -3.00 13.11 11.14
N GLY A 142 -4.31 12.89 11.33
CA GLY A 142 -4.82 11.79 12.16
C GLY A 142 -4.54 10.41 11.57
N GLY A 143 -4.53 10.28 10.24
CA GLY A 143 -4.13 9.04 9.55
C GLY A 143 -2.63 8.75 9.73
N TRP A 144 -1.79 9.79 9.73
CA TRP A 144 -0.36 9.67 10.01
C TRP A 144 -0.08 9.19 11.44
N ALA A 145 -0.79 9.77 12.42
CA ALA A 145 -0.75 9.32 13.82
C ALA A 145 -1.22 7.87 13.97
N ALA A 146 -2.36 7.53 13.36
CA ALA A 146 -2.98 6.22 13.47
C ALA A 146 -2.14 5.09 12.85
N ALA A 147 -1.36 5.36 11.80
CA ALA A 147 -0.57 4.36 11.07
C ALA A 147 0.94 4.40 11.32
N ARG A 148 1.46 5.36 12.12
CA ARG A 148 2.91 5.67 12.26
C ARG A 148 3.58 5.84 10.91
N SER A 149 3.03 6.75 10.10
CA SER A 149 3.50 6.95 8.73
C SER A 149 4.92 7.52 8.69
N ALA A 150 5.69 7.22 7.63
CA ALA A 150 7.01 7.81 7.37
C ALA A 150 7.00 8.73 6.14
N GLY A 151 7.70 9.86 6.24
CA GLY A 151 7.88 10.81 5.14
C GLY A 151 9.14 10.51 4.33
N GLN A 152 9.15 10.90 3.05
CA GLN A 152 10.31 10.69 2.16
C GLN A 152 11.59 11.42 2.59
N PHE A 153 11.51 12.33 3.58
CA PHE A 153 12.64 13.04 4.17
C PHE A 153 12.97 12.61 5.63
N SER A 154 12.48 11.45 6.07
CA SER A 154 12.51 11.04 7.49
C SER A 154 13.92 10.85 8.06
N SER A 155 14.94 10.57 7.27
CA SER A 155 16.33 10.43 7.76
C SER A 155 16.94 11.75 8.25
N ARG A 156 16.27 12.90 8.03
CA ARG A 156 16.56 14.20 8.65
C ARG A 156 15.50 14.65 9.66
N TYR A 157 14.22 14.53 9.31
CA TYR A 157 13.12 15.12 10.09
C TYR A 157 12.43 14.14 11.06
N GLY A 158 12.83 12.87 11.04
CA GLY A 158 12.19 11.78 11.77
C GLY A 158 11.02 11.13 11.02
N VAL A 159 10.52 10.01 11.55
CA VAL A 159 9.20 9.48 11.20
C VAL A 159 8.11 10.25 11.97
N PHE A 160 6.83 10.00 11.69
CA PHE A 160 5.78 10.88 12.21
C PHE A 160 5.73 10.93 13.74
N GLU A 161 5.99 9.82 14.46
CA GLU A 161 6.08 9.84 15.93
C GLU A 161 7.20 10.74 16.48
N ASP A 162 8.31 10.90 15.78
CA ASP A 162 9.41 11.79 16.20
C ASP A 162 8.99 13.27 16.15
N MET A 163 7.96 13.58 15.33
CA MET A 163 7.42 14.93 15.17
C MET A 163 6.35 15.26 16.21
N VAL A 164 5.73 14.26 16.85
CA VAL A 164 4.62 14.48 17.79
C VAL A 164 5.13 14.93 19.16
N LEU A 165 4.55 16.03 19.66
CA LEU A 165 4.77 16.57 21.00
C LEU A 165 3.56 16.34 21.93
N ALA A 166 2.36 16.30 21.35
CA ALA A 166 1.13 15.95 22.06
C ALA A 166 0.11 15.33 21.10
N VAL A 167 -0.75 14.45 21.62
CA VAL A 167 -1.91 13.91 20.90
C VAL A 167 -3.15 14.00 21.77
N GLU A 168 -4.23 14.55 21.22
CA GLU A 168 -5.56 14.50 21.81
C GLU A 168 -6.36 13.37 21.13
N GLY A 169 -7.10 12.60 21.93
CA GLY A 169 -7.97 11.55 21.42
C GLY A 169 -9.20 11.30 22.26
N VAL A 170 -10.11 10.50 21.71
CA VAL A 170 -11.36 10.08 22.35
C VAL A 170 -11.42 8.57 22.46
N ALA A 171 -11.59 8.06 23.68
CA ALA A 171 -11.76 6.63 23.97
C ALA A 171 -13.08 6.37 24.73
N PRO A 172 -13.91 5.37 24.33
CA PRO A 172 -15.22 5.11 24.94
C PRO A 172 -15.24 4.95 26.47
N GLY A 173 -14.19 4.38 27.05
CA GLY A 173 -14.06 4.15 28.49
C GLY A 173 -13.46 5.32 29.29
N HIS A 174 -12.96 6.35 28.62
CA HIS A 174 -12.24 7.47 29.27
C HIS A 174 -12.82 8.86 28.93
N GLY A 175 -13.42 9.03 27.75
CA GLY A 175 -13.79 10.33 27.19
C GLY A 175 -12.67 10.93 26.34
N ARG A 176 -12.62 12.27 26.26
CA ARG A 176 -11.46 13.02 25.76
C ARG A 176 -10.27 12.90 26.72
N PHE A 177 -9.06 12.76 26.18
CA PHE A 177 -7.80 12.76 26.92
C PHE A 177 -6.68 13.36 26.04
N ARG A 178 -5.57 13.76 26.65
CA ARG A 178 -4.38 14.28 25.97
C ARG A 178 -3.09 13.69 26.54
N VAL A 179 -2.25 13.16 25.67
CA VAL A 179 -0.89 12.67 25.99
C VAL A 179 0.15 13.69 25.55
N GLY A 180 1.26 13.82 26.27
CA GLY A 180 2.38 14.71 25.90
C GLY A 180 2.22 16.13 26.45
N GLU A 181 2.71 17.14 25.72
CA GLU A 181 2.70 18.52 26.17
C GLU A 181 1.30 19.04 26.54
N GLY A 182 1.13 19.41 27.82
CA GLY A 182 -0.14 19.87 28.38
C GLY A 182 -1.18 18.76 28.60
N GLY A 183 -0.74 17.50 28.56
CA GLY A 183 -1.57 16.32 28.76
C GLY A 183 -2.03 16.09 30.20
N ASP A 184 -3.12 15.35 30.32
CA ASP A 184 -3.73 14.88 31.57
C ASP A 184 -3.46 13.39 31.85
N VAL A 185 -2.90 12.66 30.88
CA VAL A 185 -2.44 11.26 31.03
C VAL A 185 -0.92 11.13 30.77
N PRO A 186 -0.24 10.08 31.31
CA PRO A 186 1.21 9.97 31.25
C PRO A 186 1.76 9.82 29.82
N ASP A 187 2.88 10.49 29.53
CA ASP A 187 3.57 10.46 28.21
C ASP A 187 3.85 9.06 27.66
N ALA A 188 4.00 8.06 28.55
CA ALA A 188 4.12 6.65 28.19
C ALA A 188 2.93 6.09 27.36
N TRP A 189 1.80 6.80 27.31
CA TRP A 189 0.66 6.46 26.43
C TRP A 189 0.90 6.84 24.96
N MET A 190 1.85 7.72 24.67
CA MET A 190 2.12 8.22 23.31
C MET A 190 2.38 7.08 22.31
N PRO A 191 3.33 6.14 22.57
CA PRO A 191 3.56 5.00 21.68
C PRO A 191 2.44 3.96 21.65
N LEU A 192 1.43 4.06 22.54
CA LEU A 192 0.23 3.19 22.52
C LEU A 192 -0.84 3.77 21.59
N ILE A 193 -1.02 5.10 21.60
CA ILE A 193 -2.01 5.79 20.75
C ILE A 193 -1.50 5.89 19.30
N LEU A 194 -0.24 6.27 19.10
CA LEU A 194 0.39 6.30 17.79
C LEU A 194 0.57 4.86 17.26
N GLY A 195 0.02 4.58 16.08
CA GLY A 195 0.02 3.23 15.49
C GLY A 195 -1.16 2.34 15.92
N SER A 196 -2.09 2.85 16.73
CA SER A 196 -3.27 2.09 17.15
C SER A 196 -4.31 1.85 16.05
N GLU A 197 -4.16 2.44 14.85
CA GLU A 197 -5.12 2.38 13.74
C GLU A 197 -6.57 2.69 14.12
N GLY A 198 -6.76 3.59 15.09
CA GLY A 198 -8.09 3.94 15.59
C GLY A 198 -8.76 2.86 16.45
N THR A 199 -7.99 1.87 16.93
CA THR A 199 -8.50 0.81 17.82
C THR A 199 -8.46 1.18 19.30
N LEU A 200 -7.62 2.13 19.75
CA LEU A 200 -7.61 2.59 21.15
C LEU A 200 -8.31 3.93 21.35
N ALA A 201 -8.18 4.85 20.39
CA ALA A 201 -8.82 6.16 20.43
C ALA A 201 -9.06 6.71 19.02
N VAL A 202 -10.03 7.61 18.90
CA VAL A 202 -10.16 8.50 17.73
C VAL A 202 -9.26 9.70 17.98
N VAL A 203 -8.18 9.87 17.20
CA VAL A 203 -7.31 11.05 17.29
C VAL A 203 -8.07 12.27 16.76
N THR A 204 -8.13 13.34 17.56
CA THR A 204 -8.84 14.60 17.22
C THR A 204 -7.87 15.71 16.83
N ARG A 205 -6.73 15.81 17.51
CA ARG A 205 -5.75 16.90 17.36
C ARG A 205 -4.34 16.43 17.71
N VAL A 206 -3.33 17.01 17.07
CA VAL A 206 -1.91 16.66 17.27
C VAL A 206 -1.09 17.95 17.35
N LYS A 207 -0.18 18.04 18.32
CA LYS A 207 0.86 19.07 18.36
C LYS A 207 2.14 18.52 17.74
N LEU A 208 2.67 19.25 16.76
CA LEU A 208 3.79 18.83 15.94
C LEU A 208 4.97 19.80 16.07
N LYS A 209 6.19 19.25 16.01
CA LYS A 209 7.42 19.98 15.64
C LYS A 209 7.32 20.44 14.20
N VAL A 210 7.95 21.56 13.89
CA VAL A 210 8.19 22.04 12.52
C VAL A 210 9.62 22.51 12.39
N TRP A 211 10.07 22.81 11.16
CA TRP A 211 11.41 23.29 10.87
C TRP A 211 11.34 24.50 9.94
N PRO A 212 12.29 25.46 10.02
CA PRO A 212 12.46 26.46 8.97
C PRO A 212 12.64 25.79 7.60
N GLN A 213 12.10 26.42 6.55
CA GLN A 213 12.37 26.00 5.17
C GLN A 213 13.89 25.97 4.91
N PRO A 214 14.43 24.93 4.26
CA PRO A 214 15.87 24.81 4.02
C PRO A 214 16.37 25.91 3.08
N ALA A 215 17.40 26.64 3.52
CA ALA A 215 18.02 27.70 2.74
C ALA A 215 18.72 27.16 1.48
N VAL A 216 19.33 25.97 1.60
CA VAL A 216 19.90 25.23 0.46
C VAL A 216 19.48 23.77 0.49
N ARG A 217 19.44 23.15 -0.70
CA ARG A 217 19.26 21.71 -0.89
C ARG A 217 20.30 21.20 -1.89
N TRP A 218 21.14 20.29 -1.44
CA TRP A 218 22.10 19.56 -2.26
C TRP A 218 21.53 18.18 -2.55
N LEU A 219 21.48 17.79 -3.83
CA LEU A 219 20.92 16.51 -4.29
C LEU A 219 21.81 15.90 -5.37
N ARG A 220 22.02 14.59 -5.32
CA ARG A 220 22.77 13.82 -6.33
C ARG A 220 22.21 12.43 -6.56
N GLY A 221 22.54 11.87 -7.73
CA GLY A 221 22.50 10.43 -7.97
C GLY A 221 23.91 9.83 -7.89
N TYR A 222 24.04 8.63 -7.34
CA TYR A 222 25.24 7.80 -7.37
C TYR A 222 24.93 6.43 -7.94
N ARG A 223 25.86 5.86 -8.71
CA ARG A 223 25.78 4.49 -9.23
C ARG A 223 26.74 3.58 -8.47
N PHE A 224 26.26 2.48 -7.93
CA PHE A 224 27.08 1.42 -7.32
C PHE A 224 27.04 0.14 -8.16
N ALA A 225 28.10 -0.67 -8.08
CA ALA A 225 28.17 -1.94 -8.81
C ALA A 225 27.18 -2.99 -8.28
N THR A 226 26.92 -3.01 -6.97
CA THR A 226 26.05 -4.01 -6.30
C THR A 226 25.15 -3.36 -5.25
N VAL A 227 24.11 -4.09 -4.83
CA VAL A 227 23.21 -3.69 -3.73
C VAL A 227 24.00 -3.59 -2.42
N GLY A 228 24.79 -4.60 -2.04
CA GLY A 228 25.63 -4.59 -0.84
C GLY A 228 26.61 -3.41 -0.76
N ALA A 229 27.26 -3.03 -1.87
CA ALA A 229 28.17 -1.88 -1.88
C ALA A 229 27.43 -0.55 -1.58
N ALA A 230 26.22 -0.39 -2.12
CA ALA A 230 25.37 0.76 -1.79
C ALA A 230 24.84 0.69 -0.35
N ILE A 231 24.48 -0.49 0.16
CA ILE A 231 24.08 -0.69 1.57
C ILE A 231 25.21 -0.29 2.52
N ASP A 232 26.45 -0.69 2.26
CA ASP A 232 27.57 -0.33 3.13
C ASP A 232 27.85 1.18 3.13
N ALA A 233 27.83 1.82 1.95
CA ALA A 233 27.96 3.28 1.85
C ALA A 233 26.83 4.00 2.61
N MET A 234 25.57 3.55 2.47
CA MET A 234 24.44 4.10 3.21
C MET A 234 24.59 3.92 4.73
N ARG A 235 24.99 2.73 5.19
CA ARG A 235 25.27 2.43 6.59
C ARG A 235 26.34 3.36 7.15
N ARG A 236 27.46 3.53 6.44
CA ARG A 236 28.57 4.40 6.84
C ARG A 236 28.17 5.86 6.93
N ILE A 237 27.31 6.36 6.04
CA ILE A 237 26.75 7.73 6.13
C ILE A 237 25.90 7.91 7.38
N MET A 238 24.98 6.97 7.66
CA MET A 238 24.12 7.04 8.85
C MET A 238 24.92 6.91 10.15
N GLN A 239 25.89 5.99 10.19
CA GLN A 239 26.78 5.76 11.34
C GLN A 239 27.90 6.81 11.49
N SER A 240 28.00 7.76 10.56
CA SER A 240 28.84 8.97 10.68
C SER A 240 28.04 10.21 11.08
N GLU A 241 26.78 10.04 11.51
CA GLU A 241 25.89 11.11 12.00
C GLU A 241 25.71 12.27 11.00
N LEU A 242 25.73 11.97 9.69
CA LEU A 242 25.61 12.98 8.64
C LEU A 242 24.17 13.37 8.31
N TRP A 243 23.17 12.61 8.80
CA TRP A 243 21.72 12.90 8.71
C TRP A 243 21.25 13.48 7.36
N PRO A 244 21.45 12.75 6.23
CA PRO A 244 20.92 13.15 4.94
C PRO A 244 19.40 13.25 4.99
N SER A 245 18.83 14.24 4.30
CA SER A 245 17.37 14.32 4.17
C SER A 245 16.83 13.29 3.19
N VAL A 246 17.63 12.85 2.22
CA VAL A 246 17.25 11.74 1.32
C VAL A 246 18.41 10.78 1.22
N LEU A 247 18.14 9.48 1.38
CA LEU A 247 19.09 8.41 1.12
C LEU A 247 18.30 7.18 0.65
N ARG A 248 18.10 7.08 -0.66
CA ARG A 248 17.12 6.16 -1.28
C ARG A 248 17.75 5.31 -2.38
N LEU A 249 17.94 4.03 -2.11
CA LEU A 249 18.55 3.07 -3.03
C LEU A 249 17.50 2.37 -3.88
N TYR A 250 17.64 2.44 -5.20
CA TYR A 250 16.81 1.77 -6.19
C TYR A 250 17.50 0.51 -6.72
N ASP A 251 16.80 -0.62 -6.73
CA ASP A 251 17.34 -1.86 -7.28
C ASP A 251 17.53 -1.80 -8.83
N PRO A 252 18.13 -2.83 -9.47
CA PRO A 252 18.32 -2.86 -10.92
C PRO A 252 17.07 -2.63 -11.76
N VAL A 253 15.92 -3.13 -11.32
CA VAL A 253 14.66 -3.08 -12.05
C VAL A 253 14.10 -1.66 -11.97
N ASP A 254 14.08 -1.08 -10.76
CA ASP A 254 13.55 0.25 -10.51
C ASP A 254 14.47 1.34 -11.08
N THR A 255 15.79 1.16 -10.98
CA THR A 255 16.81 1.98 -11.65
C THR A 255 16.55 2.07 -13.15
N ARG A 256 16.11 1.00 -13.81
CA ARG A 256 15.83 1.00 -15.26
C ARG A 256 14.48 1.61 -15.62
N ILE A 257 13.49 1.54 -14.72
CA ILE A 257 12.14 2.07 -14.94
C ILE A 257 12.08 3.57 -14.62
N GLY A 258 12.69 4.02 -13.52
CA GLY A 258 12.79 5.43 -13.12
C GLY A 258 13.96 6.19 -13.78
N GLY A 259 15.13 5.55 -13.91
CA GLY A 259 16.40 6.16 -14.33
C GLY A 259 16.57 6.36 -15.84
N ARG A 260 15.51 6.67 -16.58
CA ARG A 260 15.59 7.00 -18.01
C ARG A 260 16.29 8.34 -18.27
N THR A 261 17.61 8.35 -18.21
CA THR A 261 18.43 9.37 -18.87
C THR A 261 18.17 9.32 -20.39
N LYS A 262 18.28 10.48 -21.07
CA LYS A 262 18.45 10.44 -22.54
C LYS A 262 19.81 9.78 -22.79
N PRO A 263 19.91 8.75 -23.66
CA PRO A 263 21.16 8.04 -23.82
C PRO A 263 22.24 8.95 -24.41
N HIS A 264 23.34 9.10 -23.69
CA HIS A 264 24.57 9.63 -24.27
C HIS A 264 25.01 8.67 -25.39
N LYS A 265 25.40 9.21 -26.56
CA LYS A 265 25.89 8.38 -27.67
C LYS A 265 27.30 7.89 -27.36
N ALA A 266 27.45 6.60 -27.09
CA ALA A 266 28.73 5.89 -27.14
C ALA A 266 28.53 4.39 -27.48
N GLY A 267 29.49 3.81 -28.21
CA GLY A 267 29.79 2.37 -28.28
C GLY A 267 28.65 1.37 -28.58
N GLY A 268 28.67 0.74 -29.76
CA GLY A 268 27.71 -0.31 -30.09
C GLY A 268 28.00 -1.66 -29.42
N ALA A 269 26.99 -2.21 -28.75
CA ALA A 269 26.83 -3.65 -28.49
C ALA A 269 25.35 -4.06 -28.69
N ASP A 270 25.07 -5.36 -28.81
CA ASP A 270 23.98 -5.86 -29.66
C ASP A 270 22.53 -5.54 -29.22
N ARG A 271 21.93 -4.52 -29.83
CA ARG A 271 20.49 -4.20 -29.72
C ARG A 271 19.60 -4.97 -30.72
N SER A 272 20.12 -5.96 -31.44
CA SER A 272 19.41 -6.61 -32.55
C SER A 272 18.45 -7.72 -32.13
N PHE A 273 18.76 -8.52 -31.10
CA PHE A 273 17.96 -9.70 -30.74
C PHE A 273 16.54 -9.34 -30.25
N VAL A 274 16.42 -8.50 -29.21
CA VAL A 274 15.11 -8.13 -28.63
C VAL A 274 14.21 -7.41 -29.65
N ARG A 275 14.79 -6.55 -30.50
CA ARG A 275 14.06 -5.87 -31.58
C ARG A 275 13.62 -6.84 -32.69
N ARG A 276 14.38 -7.90 -32.96
CA ARG A 276 14.05 -8.96 -33.94
C ARG A 276 13.01 -9.95 -33.38
N TRP A 277 12.96 -10.14 -32.06
CA TRP A 277 11.93 -10.91 -31.37
C TRP A 277 10.59 -10.15 -31.32
N LEU A 278 10.60 -8.90 -30.86
CA LEU A 278 9.41 -8.03 -30.83
C LEU A 278 8.79 -7.81 -32.22
N SER A 279 9.62 -7.65 -33.26
CA SER A 279 9.12 -7.48 -34.64
C SER A 279 8.68 -8.77 -35.34
N ARG A 280 8.95 -9.95 -34.75
CA ARG A 280 8.31 -11.22 -35.12
C ARG A 280 6.97 -11.41 -34.41
N ALA A 281 6.91 -11.10 -33.10
CA ALA A 281 5.66 -11.14 -32.34
C ALA A 281 4.59 -10.18 -32.92
N SER A 282 4.99 -9.00 -33.40
CA SER A 282 4.08 -7.99 -33.96
C SER A 282 3.56 -8.28 -35.38
N ARG A 283 3.83 -9.46 -35.96
CA ARG A 283 3.37 -9.85 -37.32
C ARG A 283 2.25 -10.88 -37.33
N ILE A 284 1.84 -11.38 -36.16
CA ILE A 284 0.64 -12.22 -36.04
C ILE A 284 -0.56 -11.29 -35.92
N GLN A 285 -1.43 -11.28 -36.94
CA GLN A 285 -2.69 -10.53 -36.87
C GLN A 285 -3.58 -11.10 -35.76
N GLY A 286 -4.03 -10.24 -34.84
CA GLY A 286 -4.82 -10.59 -33.66
C GLY A 286 -4.36 -9.87 -32.39
N VAL A 287 -3.05 -9.63 -32.24
CA VAL A 287 -2.48 -9.08 -31.00
C VAL A 287 -2.42 -7.54 -31.00
N LYS A 288 -3.57 -6.87 -30.98
CA LYS A 288 -3.69 -5.42 -30.68
C LYS A 288 -4.36 -5.21 -29.32
N GLY A 289 -3.57 -5.28 -28.24
CA GLY A 289 -4.00 -4.95 -26.87
C GLY A 289 -3.15 -5.58 -25.76
N GLN A 290 -2.57 -6.75 -26.01
CA GLN A 290 -1.92 -7.58 -24.98
C GLN A 290 -0.41 -7.31 -24.76
N THR A 291 0.10 -6.13 -25.07
CA THR A 291 1.56 -5.82 -24.98
C THR A 291 2.11 -5.79 -23.55
N LEU A 292 1.24 -5.68 -22.53
CA LEU A 292 1.59 -5.75 -21.10
C LEU A 292 1.21 -7.10 -20.45
N ALA A 293 0.52 -8.00 -21.16
CA ALA A 293 0.15 -9.31 -20.63
C ALA A 293 1.34 -10.29 -20.64
N LEU A 294 2.22 -10.19 -21.64
CA LEU A 294 3.38 -11.09 -21.77
C LEU A 294 4.35 -11.05 -20.58
N PRO A 295 4.74 -9.87 -20.04
CA PRO A 295 5.62 -9.81 -18.86
C PRO A 295 4.97 -10.38 -17.59
N LEU A 296 3.69 -10.09 -17.34
CA LEU A 296 2.97 -10.57 -16.16
C LEU A 296 2.57 -12.06 -16.26
N ALA A 297 2.64 -12.66 -17.46
CA ALA A 297 2.40 -14.08 -17.67
C ALA A 297 3.64 -14.97 -17.41
N LEU A 298 4.84 -14.39 -17.36
CA LEU A 298 6.10 -15.11 -17.08
C LEU A 298 7.01 -14.28 -16.13
N PRO A 299 6.56 -13.98 -14.91
CA PRO A 299 7.29 -13.11 -13.96
C PRO A 299 8.72 -13.58 -13.70
N GLY A 300 8.93 -14.89 -13.45
CA GLY A 300 10.27 -15.46 -13.24
C GLY A 300 11.20 -15.37 -14.45
N LEU A 301 10.69 -15.22 -15.68
CA LEU A 301 11.54 -14.90 -16.84
C LEU A 301 11.90 -13.41 -16.87
N VAL A 302 10.95 -12.54 -16.55
CA VAL A 302 11.13 -11.08 -16.53
C VAL A 302 12.13 -10.65 -15.46
N ASN A 303 12.00 -11.17 -14.23
CA ASN A 303 12.93 -10.93 -13.12
C ASN A 303 14.36 -11.33 -13.53
N ARG A 304 14.57 -12.57 -14.00
CA ARG A 304 15.87 -13.07 -14.48
C ARG A 304 16.47 -12.28 -15.66
N VAL A 305 15.63 -11.69 -16.53
CA VAL A 305 16.10 -10.83 -17.63
C VAL A 305 16.56 -9.47 -17.09
N PHE A 306 15.87 -8.89 -16.11
CA PHE A 306 16.31 -7.63 -15.52
C PHE A 306 17.60 -7.78 -14.71
N ASP A 307 17.73 -8.83 -13.89
CA ASP A 307 18.94 -9.08 -13.09
C ASP A 307 20.21 -9.22 -13.96
N ARG A 308 20.09 -9.83 -15.14
CA ARG A 308 21.21 -10.03 -16.09
C ARG A 308 21.56 -8.81 -16.96
N VAL A 309 20.74 -7.76 -16.96
CA VAL A 309 20.86 -6.59 -17.86
C VAL A 309 21.10 -5.30 -17.06
N SER A 310 21.48 -5.43 -15.79
CA SER A 310 21.83 -4.32 -14.91
C SER A 310 23.22 -3.77 -15.19
N GLU A 311 23.34 -2.44 -15.16
CA GLU A 311 24.63 -1.71 -15.17
C GLU A 311 24.97 -1.15 -13.78
N GLY A 312 24.40 -1.72 -12.71
CA GLY A 312 24.51 -1.25 -11.32
C GLY A 312 23.18 -0.75 -10.74
N VAL A 313 23.25 -0.16 -9.56
CA VAL A 313 22.10 0.35 -8.79
C VAL A 313 22.21 1.86 -8.55
N LEU A 314 21.08 2.56 -8.52
CA LEU A 314 21.01 4.02 -8.33
C LEU A 314 20.70 4.36 -6.86
N LEU A 315 21.60 5.07 -6.20
CA LEU A 315 21.33 5.76 -4.94
C LEU A 315 20.97 7.22 -5.23
N VAL A 316 19.83 7.68 -4.76
CA VAL A 316 19.53 9.12 -4.66
C VAL A 316 19.88 9.58 -3.26
N VAL A 317 20.68 10.63 -3.14
CA VAL A 317 21.15 11.18 -1.87
C VAL A 317 20.98 12.70 -1.84
N GLY A 318 20.65 13.26 -0.68
CA GLY A 318 20.55 14.70 -0.49
C GLY A 318 20.65 15.17 0.95
N TRP A 319 21.08 16.42 1.09
CA TRP A 319 21.14 17.18 2.33
C TRP A 319 20.45 18.53 2.13
N GLU A 320 19.73 19.00 3.14
CA GLU A 320 19.05 20.29 3.10
C GLU A 320 19.04 20.97 4.46
N GLY A 321 19.01 22.30 4.47
CA GLY A 321 19.04 23.10 5.69
C GLY A 321 19.82 24.39 5.51
N ASP A 322 20.56 24.77 6.56
CA ASP A 322 21.53 25.87 6.52
C ASP A 322 22.70 25.57 5.57
N ALA A 323 23.25 26.62 4.95
CA ALA A 323 24.31 26.50 3.96
C ALA A 323 25.60 25.84 4.51
N GLY A 324 26.06 26.26 5.69
CA GLY A 324 27.31 25.74 6.28
C GLY A 324 27.15 24.28 6.74
N VAL A 325 25.98 23.94 7.29
CA VAL A 325 25.65 22.56 7.69
C VAL A 325 25.60 21.63 6.47
N VAL A 326 24.95 22.07 5.39
CA VAL A 326 24.84 21.27 4.15
C VAL A 326 26.20 21.14 3.45
N GLU A 327 27.02 22.19 3.41
CA GLU A 327 28.37 22.13 2.85
C GLU A 327 29.25 21.10 3.58
N ALA A 328 29.30 21.15 4.91
CA ALA A 328 30.08 20.21 5.71
C ALA A 328 29.57 18.76 5.57
N ALA A 329 28.27 18.53 5.75
CA ALA A 329 27.69 17.19 5.73
C ALA A 329 27.75 16.55 4.33
N SER A 330 27.46 17.30 3.27
CA SER A 330 27.52 16.78 1.90
C SER A 330 28.95 16.54 1.41
N SER A 331 29.93 17.30 1.90
CA SER A 331 31.36 17.07 1.59
C SER A 331 31.87 15.77 2.25
N ALA A 332 31.57 15.57 3.53
CA ALA A 332 31.92 14.33 4.24
C ALA A 332 31.17 13.12 3.66
N GLY A 333 29.88 13.27 3.37
CA GLY A 333 29.07 12.23 2.73
C GLY A 333 29.54 11.88 1.33
N LYS A 334 29.97 12.87 0.53
CA LYS A 334 30.57 12.65 -0.79
C LYS A 334 31.86 11.82 -0.69
N ALA A 335 32.75 12.12 0.26
CA ALA A 335 33.97 11.35 0.44
C ALA A 335 33.69 9.85 0.67
N LEU A 336 32.69 9.51 1.50
CA LEU A 336 32.26 8.13 1.73
C LEU A 336 31.62 7.49 0.49
N LEU A 337 30.87 8.25 -0.31
CA LEU A 337 30.19 7.76 -1.51
C LEU A 337 31.18 7.48 -2.66
N ASP A 338 32.17 8.34 -2.85
CA ASP A 338 33.16 8.25 -3.93
C ASP A 338 34.11 7.04 -3.79
N GLU A 339 34.17 6.39 -2.63
CA GLU A 339 34.98 5.17 -2.40
C GLU A 339 34.50 3.96 -3.22
N ALA A 340 33.18 3.85 -3.47
CA ALA A 340 32.57 2.69 -4.14
C ALA A 340 31.45 3.06 -5.13
N GLY A 341 31.06 4.34 -5.20
CA GLY A 341 29.99 4.86 -6.04
C GLY A 341 30.49 5.87 -7.06
N GLN A 342 29.90 5.86 -8.25
CA GLN A 342 30.12 6.87 -9.29
C GLN A 342 29.08 8.00 -9.16
N ASP A 343 29.53 9.21 -8.87
CA ASP A 343 28.70 10.43 -8.90
C ASP A 343 28.12 10.67 -10.31
N LEU A 344 26.80 10.83 -10.40
CA LEU A 344 26.05 11.07 -11.64
C LEU A 344 25.59 12.54 -11.79
N GLY A 345 26.00 13.43 -10.89
CA GLY A 345 25.53 14.80 -10.81
C GLY A 345 24.16 14.94 -10.14
N SER A 346 23.58 16.15 -10.22
CA SER A 346 22.34 16.51 -9.54
C SER A 346 21.05 16.06 -10.24
N GLU A 347 21.08 15.91 -11.58
CA GLU A 347 19.89 15.59 -12.39
C GLU A 347 19.05 14.41 -11.85
N PRO A 348 19.62 13.27 -11.39
CA PRO A 348 18.81 12.17 -10.85
C PRO A 348 18.07 12.56 -9.56
N GLY A 349 18.70 13.34 -8.68
CA GLY A 349 18.13 13.79 -7.41
C GLY A 349 17.09 14.90 -7.58
N GLU A 350 17.35 15.87 -8.46
CA GLU A 350 16.38 16.91 -8.85
C GLU A 350 15.13 16.27 -9.48
N ARG A 351 15.32 15.34 -10.42
CA ARG A 351 14.24 14.59 -11.06
C ARG A 351 13.45 13.77 -10.04
N TRP A 352 14.13 13.11 -9.11
CA TRP A 352 13.48 12.42 -7.99
C TRP A 352 12.59 13.39 -7.21
N LEU A 353 13.13 14.53 -6.77
CA LEU A 353 12.41 15.54 -5.99
C LEU A 353 11.12 16.01 -6.68
N HIS A 354 11.18 16.26 -7.99
CA HIS A 354 10.02 16.68 -8.79
C HIS A 354 9.00 15.56 -9.06
N SER A 355 9.40 14.29 -9.00
CA SER A 355 8.55 13.16 -9.43
C SER A 355 8.14 12.19 -8.32
N ARG A 356 8.61 12.42 -7.09
CA ARG A 356 8.43 11.55 -5.91
C ARG A 356 6.98 11.21 -5.54
N HIS A 357 6.01 11.99 -6.00
CA HIS A 357 4.57 11.79 -5.79
C HIS A 357 3.84 11.12 -6.98
N HIS A 358 4.53 10.85 -8.10
CA HIS A 358 3.91 10.33 -9.32
C HIS A 358 3.65 8.81 -9.31
N VAL A 359 4.00 8.08 -8.26
CA VAL A 359 3.94 6.61 -8.24
C VAL A 359 2.49 6.12 -8.13
N SER A 360 1.72 6.67 -7.19
CA SER A 360 0.36 6.21 -6.84
C SER A 360 -0.61 6.22 -8.02
N TYR A 361 -0.51 7.21 -8.91
CA TYR A 361 -1.36 7.34 -10.11
C TYR A 361 -1.04 6.32 -11.22
N LYS A 362 0.15 5.71 -11.21
CA LYS A 362 0.61 4.82 -12.29
C LYS A 362 0.18 3.36 -12.12
N LEU A 363 -0.44 3.02 -10.98
CA LEU A 363 -0.84 1.63 -10.69
C LEU A 363 -2.20 1.26 -11.30
N MET A 364 -3.15 2.21 -11.41
CA MET A 364 -4.50 1.93 -11.95
C MET A 364 -4.50 1.28 -13.34
N PRO A 365 -3.64 1.69 -14.32
CA PRO A 365 -3.53 1.02 -15.61
C PRO A 365 -3.16 -0.48 -15.55
N ILE A 366 -2.60 -0.97 -14.45
CA ILE A 366 -2.31 -2.40 -14.24
C ILE A 366 -3.61 -3.14 -13.86
N PHE A 367 -4.41 -2.57 -12.94
CA PHE A 367 -5.71 -3.12 -12.55
C PHE A 367 -6.72 -3.13 -13.72
N GLU A 368 -6.80 -2.06 -14.50
CA GLU A 368 -7.63 -1.98 -15.72
C GLU A 368 -7.31 -3.08 -16.76
N ARG A 369 -6.10 -3.65 -16.71
CA ARG A 369 -5.62 -4.71 -17.62
C ARG A 369 -5.67 -6.10 -16.98
N GLY A 370 -6.37 -6.26 -15.85
CA GLY A 370 -6.51 -7.53 -15.15
C GLY A 370 -5.27 -7.95 -14.35
N GLY A 371 -4.36 -7.02 -14.06
CA GLY A 371 -3.26 -7.21 -13.12
C GLY A 371 -3.59 -6.71 -11.71
N PHE A 372 -2.62 -6.79 -10.81
CA PHE A 372 -2.55 -5.94 -9.63
C PHE A 372 -1.14 -5.36 -9.50
N ALA A 373 -1.03 -4.28 -8.72
CA ALA A 373 0.22 -3.83 -8.15
C ALA A 373 0.01 -3.50 -6.67
N ASP A 374 1.00 -3.83 -5.84
CA ASP A 374 0.98 -3.57 -4.39
C ASP A 374 2.41 -3.34 -3.87
N THR A 375 2.53 -2.80 -2.66
CA THR A 375 3.80 -2.52 -2.01
C THR A 375 3.80 -3.03 -0.56
N MET A 376 4.76 -3.88 -0.25
CA MET A 376 5.06 -4.29 1.12
C MET A 376 6.30 -3.54 1.62
N GLU A 377 6.19 -2.91 2.77
CA GLU A 377 7.30 -2.29 3.48
C GLU A 377 7.53 -3.00 4.82
N VAL A 378 8.80 -3.13 5.17
CA VAL A 378 9.35 -3.86 6.32
C VAL A 378 10.65 -3.17 6.75
N ALA A 379 11.18 -3.47 7.94
CA ALA A 379 12.47 -2.94 8.39
C ALA A 379 13.32 -3.98 9.13
N VAL A 380 14.64 -3.83 9.04
CA VAL A 380 15.60 -4.71 9.73
C VAL A 380 16.96 -4.03 9.93
N HIS A 381 17.74 -4.54 10.88
CA HIS A 381 19.13 -4.15 11.12
C HIS A 381 20.04 -4.35 9.89
N TRP A 382 21.10 -3.54 9.78
CA TRP A 382 22.05 -3.59 8.66
C TRP A 382 22.60 -5.00 8.36
N SER A 383 22.88 -5.80 9.39
CA SER A 383 23.39 -7.18 9.30
C SER A 383 22.45 -8.19 8.62
N ALA A 384 21.22 -7.79 8.34
CA ALA A 384 20.20 -8.61 7.69
C ALA A 384 19.60 -7.96 6.44
N LEU A 385 19.90 -6.69 6.16
CA LEU A 385 19.22 -5.90 5.12
C LEU A 385 19.39 -6.48 3.71
N GLU A 386 20.61 -6.87 3.34
CA GLU A 386 20.88 -7.51 2.04
C GLU A 386 20.28 -8.93 1.97
N ARG A 387 20.35 -9.70 3.06
CA ARG A 387 19.73 -11.04 3.15
C ARG A 387 18.21 -10.97 2.97
N LEU A 388 17.55 -10.00 3.59
CA LEU A 388 16.12 -9.74 3.47
C LEU A 388 15.72 -9.37 2.03
N TYR A 389 16.50 -8.51 1.37
CA TYR A 389 16.31 -8.16 -0.04
C TYR A 389 16.31 -9.41 -0.93
N HIS A 390 17.29 -10.30 -0.76
CA HIS A 390 17.37 -11.54 -1.55
C HIS A 390 16.26 -12.54 -1.20
N ALA A 391 16.03 -12.81 0.08
CA ALA A 391 15.07 -13.82 0.53
C ALA A 391 13.63 -13.51 0.08
N VAL A 392 13.18 -12.25 0.20
CA VAL A 392 11.84 -11.86 -0.26
C VAL A 392 11.73 -11.94 -1.78
N ARG A 393 12.76 -11.49 -2.52
CA ARG A 393 12.77 -11.61 -3.99
C ARG A 393 12.70 -13.07 -4.43
N GLU A 394 13.50 -13.95 -3.83
CA GLU A 394 13.51 -15.39 -4.13
C GLU A 394 12.13 -16.02 -3.87
N ALA A 395 11.54 -15.74 -2.70
CA ALA A 395 10.25 -16.30 -2.29
C ALA A 395 9.10 -16.02 -3.27
N VAL A 396 9.12 -14.86 -3.97
CA VAL A 396 7.99 -14.40 -4.82
C VAL A 396 8.30 -14.29 -6.32
N SER A 397 9.56 -14.39 -6.75
CA SER A 397 9.95 -14.08 -8.15
C SER A 397 9.30 -14.96 -9.22
N ASP A 398 8.86 -16.17 -8.88
CA ASP A 398 8.12 -17.04 -9.80
C ASP A 398 6.62 -16.73 -9.90
N HIS A 399 6.08 -15.95 -8.95
CA HIS A 399 4.65 -15.61 -8.84
C HIS A 399 4.33 -14.19 -9.32
N VAL A 400 5.25 -13.24 -9.09
CA VAL A 400 5.09 -11.81 -9.42
C VAL A 400 6.39 -11.20 -9.95
N VAL A 401 6.25 -10.14 -10.73
CA VAL A 401 7.37 -9.22 -10.95
C VAL A 401 7.62 -8.52 -9.61
N VAL A 402 8.86 -8.56 -9.12
CA VAL A 402 9.25 -7.97 -7.84
C VAL A 402 10.41 -7.00 -8.06
N MET A 403 10.25 -5.81 -7.47
CA MET A 403 11.23 -4.74 -7.44
C MET A 403 11.42 -4.32 -5.98
N ALA A 404 12.57 -3.80 -5.60
CA ALA A 404 12.73 -3.18 -4.29
C ALA A 404 13.44 -1.82 -4.32
N HIS A 405 13.20 -1.04 -3.27
CA HIS A 405 14.02 0.12 -2.95
C HIS A 405 14.11 0.33 -1.44
N MET A 406 15.24 0.84 -0.95
CA MET A 406 15.41 1.24 0.45
C MET A 406 14.89 2.68 0.58
N SER A 407 14.01 2.94 1.55
CA SER A 407 13.22 4.18 1.60
C SER A 407 13.48 5.08 2.80
N HIS A 408 13.78 4.49 3.96
CA HIS A 408 14.00 5.15 5.25
C HIS A 408 15.14 4.42 5.95
N LEU A 409 16.11 5.16 6.51
CA LEU A 409 17.34 4.60 7.06
C LEU A 409 17.67 5.24 8.41
N TYR A 410 18.29 4.44 9.27
CA TYR A 410 18.62 4.71 10.68
C TYR A 410 20.07 4.27 10.96
N PRO A 411 20.71 4.68 12.07
CA PRO A 411 22.05 4.19 12.44
C PRO A 411 22.12 2.66 12.59
N GLU A 412 21.03 2.01 13.01
CA GLU A 412 20.95 0.58 13.33
C GLU A 412 20.50 -0.28 12.12
N GLY A 413 19.76 0.30 11.17
CA GLY A 413 19.19 -0.45 10.05
C GLY A 413 18.36 0.41 9.09
N GLY A 414 17.40 -0.21 8.40
CA GLY A 414 16.59 0.50 7.41
C GLY A 414 15.34 -0.25 6.97
N SER A 415 14.46 0.50 6.29
CA SER A 415 13.25 -0.02 5.65
C SER A 415 13.49 -0.35 4.18
N ILE A 416 13.00 -1.52 3.76
CA ILE A 416 12.91 -1.92 2.36
C ILE A 416 11.44 -1.93 1.95
N TYR A 417 11.15 -1.25 0.84
CA TYR A 417 9.94 -1.44 0.05
C TYR A 417 10.16 -2.53 -0.98
N PHE A 418 9.22 -3.48 -1.05
CA PHE A 418 9.05 -4.40 -2.18
C PHE A 418 7.79 -4.01 -2.95
N SER A 419 7.92 -3.74 -4.24
CA SER A 419 6.82 -3.53 -5.17
C SER A 419 6.53 -4.83 -5.92
N PHE A 420 5.31 -5.32 -5.83
CA PHE A 420 4.83 -6.51 -6.53
C PHE A 420 3.92 -6.12 -7.69
N ALA A 421 4.05 -6.79 -8.84
CA ALA A 421 3.08 -6.72 -9.92
C ALA A 421 2.77 -8.13 -10.47
N GLY A 422 1.49 -8.48 -10.51
CA GLY A 422 1.04 -9.84 -10.87
C GLY A 422 -0.34 -9.87 -11.53
N ARG A 423 -0.88 -11.08 -11.74
CA ARG A 423 -2.25 -11.29 -12.23
C ARG A 423 -3.26 -10.90 -11.15
N GLY A 424 -4.25 -10.06 -11.48
CA GLY A 424 -5.28 -9.52 -10.58
C GLY A 424 -6.26 -10.57 -10.06
N SER A 425 -5.77 -11.47 -9.20
CA SER A 425 -6.49 -12.60 -8.62
C SER A 425 -6.14 -12.69 -7.16
N ARG A 426 -7.16 -12.88 -6.31
CA ARG A 426 -7.03 -12.93 -4.86
C ARG A 426 -6.06 -14.03 -4.42
N ASP A 427 -6.13 -15.21 -5.04
CA ASP A 427 -5.24 -16.35 -4.77
C ASP A 427 -3.75 -16.00 -5.02
N VAL A 428 -3.44 -15.31 -6.13
CA VAL A 428 -2.06 -14.89 -6.46
C VAL A 428 -1.59 -13.82 -5.49
N TYR A 429 -2.48 -12.88 -5.16
CA TYR A 429 -2.22 -11.79 -4.22
C TYR A 429 -1.91 -12.28 -2.81
N ASP A 430 -2.78 -13.13 -2.25
CA ASP A 430 -2.64 -13.66 -0.89
C ASP A 430 -1.44 -14.61 -0.78
N GLU A 431 -1.18 -15.45 -1.79
CA GLU A 431 0.00 -16.33 -1.83
C GLU A 431 1.31 -15.52 -1.93
N THR A 432 1.31 -14.39 -2.65
CA THR A 432 2.45 -13.47 -2.71
C THR A 432 2.73 -12.88 -1.33
N TRP A 433 1.71 -12.34 -0.66
CA TRP A 433 1.83 -11.78 0.68
C TRP A 433 2.25 -12.83 1.72
N ARG A 434 1.68 -14.04 1.68
CA ARG A 434 2.05 -15.15 2.56
C ARG A 434 3.52 -15.54 2.41
N ARG A 435 4.02 -15.66 1.17
CA ARG A 435 5.43 -15.97 0.89
C ARG A 435 6.37 -14.85 1.31
N ALA A 436 6.02 -13.61 0.99
CA ALA A 436 6.82 -12.43 1.34
C ALA A 436 6.95 -12.28 2.86
N LEU A 437 5.84 -12.32 3.60
CA LEU A 437 5.83 -12.21 5.07
C LEU A 437 6.57 -13.37 5.75
N ALA A 438 6.48 -14.60 5.22
CA ALA A 438 7.25 -15.72 5.75
C ALA A 438 8.78 -15.49 5.62
N ALA A 439 9.24 -14.97 4.47
CA ALA A 439 10.65 -14.62 4.26
C ALA A 439 11.12 -13.45 5.14
N VAL A 440 10.25 -12.47 5.38
CA VAL A 440 10.50 -11.33 6.30
C VAL A 440 10.74 -11.83 7.73
N VAL A 441 9.82 -12.63 8.27
CA VAL A 441 9.93 -13.19 9.63
C VAL A 441 11.16 -14.08 9.76
N ALA A 442 11.44 -14.94 8.77
CA ALA A 442 12.63 -15.79 8.75
C ALA A 442 13.96 -15.01 8.71
N CYS A 443 13.95 -13.75 8.29
CA CYS A 443 15.13 -12.87 8.32
C CYS A 443 15.34 -12.13 9.64
N GLY A 444 14.38 -12.20 10.59
CA GLY A 444 14.36 -11.40 11.82
C GLY A 444 13.96 -9.94 11.58
N ALA A 445 13.19 -9.67 10.53
CA ALA A 445 12.69 -8.34 10.18
C ALA A 445 11.29 -8.09 10.74
N THR A 446 10.98 -6.84 11.10
CA THR A 446 9.61 -6.46 11.47
C THR A 446 8.73 -6.40 10.24
N VAL A 447 7.50 -6.93 10.33
CA VAL A 447 6.57 -7.01 9.21
C VAL A 447 5.95 -5.67 8.82
N THR A 448 6.18 -4.62 9.59
CA THR A 448 5.71 -3.27 9.27
C THR A 448 6.65 -2.20 9.82
N HIS A 449 6.80 -1.11 9.08
CA HIS A 449 7.48 0.10 9.53
C HIS A 449 6.56 1.33 9.43
N HIS A 450 5.64 1.41 8.44
CA HIS A 450 4.80 2.61 8.24
C HIS A 450 3.53 2.49 7.35
N HIS A 451 3.20 1.34 6.74
CA HIS A 451 1.89 1.18 6.08
C HIS A 451 0.75 0.92 7.08
N GLY A 452 1.09 0.71 8.35
CA GLY A 452 0.20 0.09 9.32
C GLY A 452 0.02 -1.41 9.07
N VAL A 453 -0.81 -2.01 9.91
CA VAL A 453 -1.07 -3.44 10.00
C VAL A 453 -2.39 -3.81 9.32
N GLY A 454 -3.43 -3.00 9.58
CA GLY A 454 -4.78 -3.16 9.06
C GLY A 454 -5.38 -4.53 9.34
N ILE A 455 -5.95 -5.14 8.30
CA ILE A 455 -6.33 -6.56 8.25
C ILE A 455 -5.18 -7.38 7.66
N LEU A 456 -4.51 -6.82 6.63
CA LEU A 456 -3.55 -7.50 5.76
C LEU A 456 -2.36 -8.14 6.52
N LYS A 457 -1.81 -7.44 7.51
CA LYS A 457 -0.64 -7.91 8.28
C LYS A 457 -0.99 -8.38 9.69
N ALA A 458 -2.25 -8.30 10.12
CA ALA A 458 -2.65 -8.48 11.52
C ALA A 458 -2.24 -9.84 12.09
N GLU A 459 -2.37 -10.92 11.32
CA GLU A 459 -1.94 -12.27 11.72
C GLU A 459 -0.42 -12.36 11.90
N ALA A 460 0.35 -11.71 11.03
CA ALA A 460 1.81 -11.72 11.09
C ALA A 460 2.32 -10.88 12.28
N VAL A 461 1.78 -9.68 12.49
CA VAL A 461 2.09 -8.82 13.65
C VAL A 461 1.70 -9.48 14.97
N THR A 462 0.56 -10.18 15.00
CA THR A 462 0.12 -10.96 16.18
C THR A 462 1.14 -12.05 16.56
N ARG A 463 1.80 -12.68 15.58
CA ARG A 463 2.91 -13.61 15.85
C ARG A 463 4.19 -12.90 16.28
N GLU A 464 4.52 -11.78 15.63
CA GLU A 464 5.75 -11.00 15.90
C GLU A 464 5.80 -10.48 17.35
N VAL A 465 4.71 -9.87 17.84
CA VAL A 465 4.69 -9.31 19.21
C VAL A 465 4.39 -10.36 20.30
N GLY A 466 3.95 -11.56 19.90
CA GLY A 466 3.75 -12.70 20.80
C GLY A 466 2.85 -12.38 22.02
N PRO A 467 3.29 -12.69 23.26
CA PRO A 467 2.51 -12.46 24.48
C PRO A 467 2.05 -11.00 24.71
N ALA A 468 2.68 -10.00 24.08
CA ALA A 468 2.28 -8.60 24.22
C ALA A 468 0.83 -8.32 23.75
N VAL A 469 0.25 -9.20 22.93
CA VAL A 469 -1.17 -9.12 22.52
C VAL A 469 -2.12 -9.19 23.72
N GLU A 470 -1.77 -9.90 24.81
CA GLU A 470 -2.62 -9.95 26.01
C GLU A 470 -2.61 -8.64 26.80
N ALA A 471 -1.46 -7.97 26.87
CA ALA A 471 -1.32 -6.64 27.45
C ALA A 471 -2.11 -5.61 26.62
N TRP A 472 -2.00 -5.66 25.29
CA TRP A 472 -2.80 -4.83 24.38
C TRP A 472 -4.30 -5.10 24.54
N ALA A 473 -4.73 -6.36 24.59
CA ALA A 473 -6.13 -6.71 24.78
C ALA A 473 -6.68 -6.21 26.14
N SER A 474 -5.84 -6.14 27.17
CA SER A 474 -6.18 -5.58 28.48
C SER A 474 -6.36 -4.06 28.42
N LEU A 475 -5.44 -3.34 27.76
CA LEU A 475 -5.55 -1.91 27.51
C LEU A 475 -6.79 -1.57 26.66
N LYS A 476 -7.02 -2.33 25.59
CA LYS A 476 -8.20 -2.23 24.72
C LYS A 476 -9.51 -2.39 25.49
N ARG A 477 -9.60 -3.33 26.44
CA ARG A 477 -10.79 -3.48 27.31
C ARG A 477 -10.99 -2.30 28.27
N ALA A 478 -9.92 -1.62 28.70
CA ALA A 478 -10.02 -0.45 29.56
C ALA A 478 -10.47 0.81 28.78
N LEU A 479 -9.86 1.05 27.61
CA LEU A 479 -10.15 2.23 26.78
C LEU A 479 -11.44 2.08 25.96
N ASP A 480 -11.81 0.86 25.59
CA ASP A 480 -13.03 0.56 24.84
C ASP A 480 -13.72 -0.69 25.40
N PRO A 481 -14.46 -0.54 26.53
CA PRO A 481 -15.13 -1.66 27.20
C PRO A 481 -16.19 -2.37 26.34
N ALA A 482 -16.77 -1.65 25.36
CA ALA A 482 -17.76 -2.19 24.43
C ALA A 482 -17.14 -2.85 23.19
N GLY A 483 -15.83 -2.73 22.99
CA GLY A 483 -15.11 -3.29 21.83
C GLY A 483 -15.47 -2.64 20.48
N ILE A 484 -16.01 -1.42 20.49
CA ILE A 484 -16.54 -0.75 19.30
C ILE A 484 -15.49 -0.10 18.38
N LEU A 485 -14.33 0.32 18.88
CA LEU A 485 -13.33 1.05 18.08
C LEU A 485 -12.57 0.12 17.13
N ASN A 486 -12.80 0.32 15.84
CA ASN A 486 -12.19 -0.36 14.68
C ASN A 486 -11.90 -1.87 14.86
N PRO A 487 -12.91 -2.71 15.18
CA PRO A 487 -12.67 -4.09 15.59
C PRO A 487 -12.02 -4.96 14.51
N GLY A 488 -11.08 -5.81 14.95
CA GLY A 488 -10.31 -6.71 14.11
C GLY A 488 -9.30 -6.00 13.20
N ARG A 489 -8.56 -5.04 13.75
CA ARG A 489 -7.35 -4.42 13.17
C ARG A 489 -6.20 -4.51 14.16
N VAL A 490 -4.97 -4.35 13.65
CA VAL A 490 -3.70 -4.47 14.38
C VAL A 490 -3.44 -5.88 14.92
N TYR A 491 -4.26 -6.38 15.83
CA TYR A 491 -4.12 -7.72 16.40
C TYR A 491 -5.40 -8.55 16.24
N VAL A 492 -5.26 -9.86 16.11
CA VAL A 492 -6.37 -10.81 15.89
C VAL A 492 -6.39 -11.89 16.99
N PRO A 493 -7.52 -12.08 17.71
CA PRO A 493 -7.64 -13.14 18.71
C PRO A 493 -7.49 -14.55 18.10
N GLY A 494 -6.95 -15.49 18.87
CA GLY A 494 -6.94 -16.92 18.52
C GLY A 494 -5.83 -17.37 17.57
N VAL A 495 -4.91 -16.48 17.18
CA VAL A 495 -3.67 -16.90 16.51
C VAL A 495 -2.78 -17.63 17.51
N ALA A 496 -2.29 -18.82 17.13
CA ALA A 496 -1.28 -19.53 17.91
C ALA A 496 0.00 -18.69 18.00
N LEU A 497 0.33 -18.25 19.21
CA LEU A 497 1.56 -17.52 19.49
C LEU A 497 2.76 -18.48 19.41
N PRO A 498 3.94 -18.02 18.97
CA PRO A 498 5.16 -18.80 19.13
C PRO A 498 5.39 -19.10 20.62
N GLY A 499 5.76 -20.34 20.94
CA GLY A 499 6.09 -20.71 22.30
C GLY A 499 7.34 -19.98 22.80
N PRO A 500 7.53 -19.87 24.13
CA PRO A 500 8.85 -19.52 24.66
C PRO A 500 9.86 -20.56 24.15
N GLU A 501 11.02 -20.10 23.67
CA GLU A 501 12.08 -20.93 23.06
C GLU A 501 11.76 -21.56 21.68
N ALA A 502 11.04 -20.84 20.81
CA ALA A 502 11.30 -20.97 19.38
C ALA A 502 12.53 -20.13 19.01
N ASP A 503 13.73 -20.72 19.03
CA ASP A 503 14.88 -20.15 18.30
C ASP A 503 14.44 -19.83 16.86
N PRO A 504 14.92 -18.72 16.25
CA PRO A 504 14.70 -18.50 14.83
C PRO A 504 15.20 -19.75 14.07
N PRO A 505 14.43 -20.29 13.11
CA PRO A 505 14.71 -21.60 12.53
C PRO A 505 16.17 -21.64 12.07
N PRO A 506 16.99 -22.57 12.57
CA PRO A 506 18.44 -22.47 12.44
C PRO A 506 18.81 -22.46 10.97
N LEU A 507 19.30 -21.30 10.52
CA LEU A 507 19.85 -21.11 9.17
C LEU A 507 21.21 -21.79 9.13
N SER A 508 21.23 -23.13 9.12
CA SER A 508 22.44 -23.92 8.91
C SER A 508 23.01 -23.60 7.54
N ALA A 509 24.17 -22.95 7.52
CA ALA A 509 24.79 -22.42 6.29
C ALA A 509 25.30 -23.49 5.31
N GLU A 510 25.09 -24.78 5.60
CA GLU A 510 25.76 -25.89 4.92
C GLU A 510 24.98 -26.46 3.72
N ASP A 511 23.64 -26.43 3.72
CA ASP A 511 22.81 -27.10 2.69
C ASP A 511 21.91 -26.18 1.83
N GLY A 512 21.68 -24.93 2.24
CA GLY A 512 20.87 -23.97 1.46
C GLY A 512 19.37 -24.29 1.31
N VAL A 513 18.80 -25.19 2.12
CA VAL A 513 17.38 -25.58 2.05
C VAL A 513 16.59 -25.10 3.28
N VAL A 514 15.60 -24.23 3.06
CA VAL A 514 14.59 -23.89 4.07
C VAL A 514 13.54 -25.00 4.15
N ARG A 515 13.44 -25.68 5.29
CA ARG A 515 12.40 -26.68 5.57
C ARG A 515 11.31 -26.05 6.44
N MET A 516 10.06 -26.11 6.00
CA MET A 516 8.90 -25.61 6.73
C MET A 516 7.73 -26.56 6.52
N ASP A 517 7.22 -27.15 7.61
CA ASP A 517 6.07 -28.05 7.54
C ASP A 517 4.78 -27.25 7.31
N LEU A 518 3.98 -27.67 6.33
CA LEU A 518 2.67 -27.10 6.02
C LEU A 518 1.57 -28.15 6.23
N PRO A 519 0.48 -27.83 6.95
CA PRO A 519 -0.65 -28.72 7.08
C PRO A 519 -1.38 -28.89 5.73
N ALA A 520 -1.81 -30.12 5.43
CA ALA A 520 -2.40 -30.47 4.15
C ALA A 520 -3.80 -29.86 3.94
N VAL A 521 -4.00 -29.15 2.82
CA VAL A 521 -5.30 -28.59 2.41
C VAL A 521 -5.95 -29.47 1.33
N GLY A 522 -7.24 -29.76 1.48
CA GLY A 522 -7.98 -30.72 0.66
C GLY A 522 -8.65 -30.16 -0.61
N ASP A 523 -8.63 -31.01 -1.65
CA ASP A 523 -9.44 -31.11 -2.89
C ASP A 523 -10.09 -29.84 -3.53
N PRO A 524 -9.66 -29.43 -4.75
CA PRO A 524 -10.20 -28.27 -5.47
C PRO A 524 -11.17 -28.58 -6.63
N GLY A 525 -12.14 -27.68 -6.85
CA GLY A 525 -12.86 -27.55 -8.11
C GLY A 525 -13.96 -26.47 -8.05
N ARG A 526 -14.33 -25.76 -9.12
CA ARG A 526 -13.87 -25.71 -10.53
C ARG A 526 -14.62 -24.54 -11.20
N LEU A 527 -14.04 -23.76 -12.14
CA LEU A 527 -14.77 -23.08 -13.25
C LEU A 527 -13.89 -22.22 -14.17
N ALA A 528 -14.34 -22.02 -15.41
CA ALA A 528 -13.84 -21.08 -16.42
C ALA A 528 -14.98 -20.80 -17.43
N TRP A 529 -15.03 -19.63 -18.09
CA TRP A 529 -15.74 -19.40 -19.38
C TRP A 529 -15.31 -18.05 -20.02
N PRO A 530 -15.46 -17.80 -21.34
CA PRO A 530 -14.83 -16.67 -22.05
C PRO A 530 -15.81 -15.61 -22.62
N TRP A 531 -15.26 -14.48 -23.10
CA TRP A 531 -15.95 -13.52 -23.97
C TRP A 531 -14.93 -12.74 -24.84
N GLU A 532 -14.89 -13.02 -26.15
CA GLU A 532 -14.11 -12.27 -27.13
C GLU A 532 -15.02 -11.77 -28.27
N SER A 533 -15.70 -10.63 -28.09
CA SER A 533 -16.21 -9.80 -29.19
C SER A 533 -16.97 -8.56 -28.69
N LEU A 534 -16.47 -7.36 -28.98
CA LEU A 534 -17.16 -6.24 -29.65
C LEU A 534 -16.30 -4.94 -29.60
N PRO A 535 -16.38 -4.04 -30.60
CA PRO A 535 -15.51 -2.86 -30.70
C PRO A 535 -16.14 -1.58 -30.12
N ALA A 536 -15.30 -0.63 -29.72
CA ALA A 536 -15.72 0.71 -29.23
C ALA A 536 -15.52 1.81 -30.30
N PRO A 537 -16.41 2.82 -30.38
CA PRO A 537 -16.21 4.01 -31.20
C PRO A 537 -15.34 5.07 -30.48
N PRO A 538 -14.68 5.99 -31.22
CA PRO A 538 -13.72 6.92 -30.63
C PRO A 538 -14.35 8.23 -30.17
N ARG A 539 -13.98 8.68 -28.96
CA ARG A 539 -14.35 10.02 -28.45
C ARG A 539 -13.19 10.75 -27.75
N TRP A 540 -11.94 10.50 -28.19
CA TRP A 540 -10.71 11.21 -27.78
C TRP A 540 -10.66 12.69 -28.25
N MET A 541 -11.82 13.35 -28.36
CA MET A 541 -12.02 14.50 -29.26
C MET A 541 -12.82 15.66 -28.64
N ARG A 542 -13.12 15.66 -27.33
CA ARG A 542 -13.86 16.77 -26.66
C ARG A 542 -13.38 17.05 -25.21
N PRO A 543 -13.00 18.30 -24.87
CA PRO A 543 -12.77 18.75 -23.48
C PRO A 543 -14.06 18.84 -22.64
N TRP A 544 -13.90 18.84 -21.31
CA TRP A 544 -14.98 18.54 -20.36
C TRP A 544 -15.95 19.69 -20.03
N TRP A 545 -15.59 20.95 -20.31
CA TRP A 545 -16.43 22.13 -20.02
C TRP A 545 -17.33 22.58 -21.20
N GLN A 546 -17.32 21.85 -22.32
CA GLN A 546 -18.04 22.23 -23.57
C GLN A 546 -19.25 21.34 -23.91
N THR A 547 -19.71 20.47 -23.01
CA THR A 547 -20.91 19.64 -23.23
C THR A 547 -22.13 20.25 -22.55
N GLY A 548 -23.15 20.63 -23.32
CA GLY A 548 -24.43 21.13 -22.80
C GLY A 548 -25.14 20.12 -21.90
N ALA A 549 -25.90 20.62 -20.92
CA ALA A 549 -26.61 19.79 -19.95
C ALA A 549 -27.85 19.12 -20.57
N VAL A 550 -27.86 17.79 -20.57
CA VAL A 550 -29.06 16.98 -20.84
C VAL A 550 -29.76 16.71 -19.51
N GLU A 551 -31.06 16.94 -19.44
CA GLU A 551 -31.87 16.56 -18.27
C GLU A 551 -32.30 15.10 -18.43
N VAL A 552 -31.80 14.23 -17.54
CA VAL A 552 -32.15 12.81 -17.54
C VAL A 552 -33.05 12.53 -16.34
N SER A 553 -34.25 12.04 -16.62
CA SER A 553 -35.19 11.51 -15.64
C SER A 553 -35.42 10.02 -15.91
N GLY A 554 -35.66 9.26 -14.85
CA GLY A 554 -36.00 7.85 -14.92
C GLY A 554 -36.63 7.40 -13.61
N ALA A 555 -36.81 6.09 -13.46
CA ALA A 555 -37.19 5.48 -12.20
C ALA A 555 -36.23 4.33 -11.88
N ILE A 556 -35.97 4.13 -10.59
CA ILE A 556 -35.24 2.98 -10.05
C ILE A 556 -36.16 2.38 -8.98
N ASP A 557 -36.44 1.09 -9.13
CA ASP A 557 -37.37 0.30 -8.30
C ASP A 557 -38.75 0.95 -8.10
N GLY A 558 -39.26 1.58 -9.17
CA GLY A 558 -40.56 2.29 -9.18
C GLY A 558 -40.54 3.70 -8.59
N ILE A 559 -39.40 4.13 -8.03
CA ILE A 559 -39.23 5.46 -7.42
C ILE A 559 -38.74 6.45 -8.50
N PRO A 560 -39.41 7.59 -8.72
CA PRO A 560 -38.96 8.58 -9.70
C PRO A 560 -37.64 9.23 -9.29
N VAL A 561 -36.60 9.12 -10.12
CA VAL A 561 -35.27 9.68 -9.88
C VAL A 561 -34.95 10.72 -10.94
N ARG A 562 -34.74 11.97 -10.52
CA ARG A 562 -34.28 13.06 -11.40
C ARG A 562 -32.77 13.14 -11.30
N LEU A 563 -32.04 12.71 -12.34
CA LEU A 563 -30.59 12.50 -12.30
C LEU A 563 -29.76 13.81 -12.46
N GLY A 564 -30.41 14.96 -12.28
CA GLY A 564 -29.78 16.27 -12.11
C GLY A 564 -29.26 16.94 -13.40
N ARG A 565 -28.90 18.23 -13.26
CA ARG A 565 -28.14 19.00 -14.25
C ARG A 565 -26.80 19.38 -13.61
N GLY A 566 -25.67 18.86 -14.12
CA GLY A 566 -24.33 19.15 -13.57
C GLY A 566 -23.17 18.64 -14.44
N PRO A 567 -21.96 19.21 -14.26
CA PRO A 567 -20.75 18.83 -15.02
C PRO A 567 -20.09 17.52 -14.51
N ARG A 568 -19.17 16.94 -15.30
CA ARG A 568 -18.41 15.73 -14.91
C ARG A 568 -17.40 16.03 -13.79
N SER A 569 -17.32 15.15 -12.78
CA SER A 569 -16.23 15.15 -11.79
C SER A 569 -14.97 14.47 -12.33
N ALA A 570 -13.81 14.68 -11.67
CA ALA A 570 -12.49 14.36 -12.22
C ALA A 570 -11.78 13.12 -11.62
N SER A 571 -12.41 12.39 -10.69
CA SER A 571 -11.75 11.32 -9.91
C SER A 571 -12.66 10.10 -9.61
N GLY A 572 -13.64 9.85 -10.47
CA GLY A 572 -14.42 8.60 -10.48
C GLY A 572 -14.94 8.31 -11.89
N PRO A 573 -15.45 7.09 -12.17
CA PRO A 573 -16.23 6.85 -13.37
C PRO A 573 -17.43 7.82 -13.40
N ASP A 574 -17.83 8.29 -14.58
CA ASP A 574 -19.05 9.11 -14.71
C ASP A 574 -20.21 8.30 -14.12
N ALA A 575 -20.89 8.83 -13.11
CA ALA A 575 -22.00 8.14 -12.47
C ALA A 575 -23.07 7.72 -13.49
N ARG A 576 -23.24 8.46 -14.60
CA ARG A 576 -24.12 8.06 -15.70
C ARG A 576 -23.69 6.75 -16.36
N GLU A 577 -22.39 6.53 -16.55
CA GLU A 577 -21.84 5.29 -17.13
C GLU A 577 -21.97 4.08 -16.16
N TRP A 578 -22.17 4.33 -14.86
CA TRP A 578 -22.35 3.28 -13.82
C TRP A 578 -23.81 3.05 -13.40
N PHE A 579 -24.68 4.06 -13.53
CA PHE A 579 -26.12 3.96 -13.26
C PHE A 579 -26.97 3.62 -14.50
N LEU A 580 -26.53 3.96 -15.72
CA LEU A 580 -27.15 3.44 -16.95
C LEU A 580 -27.30 1.90 -16.94
N PRO A 581 -26.28 1.10 -16.53
CA PRO A 581 -26.44 -0.35 -16.40
C PRO A 581 -27.26 -0.82 -15.18
N ARG A 582 -27.85 0.07 -14.36
CA ARG A 582 -28.54 -0.30 -13.10
C ARG A 582 -29.93 0.30 -12.90
N ALA A 583 -30.31 1.31 -13.66
CA ALA A 583 -31.62 1.93 -13.50
C ALA A 583 -32.72 1.04 -14.07
N THR A 584 -33.72 0.67 -13.26
CA THR A 584 -34.70 -0.37 -13.63
C THR A 584 -35.78 0.10 -14.62
N ALA A 585 -35.97 1.42 -14.77
CA ALA A 585 -36.74 2.01 -15.87
C ALA A 585 -36.23 3.41 -16.23
N VAL A 586 -35.29 3.54 -17.17
CA VAL A 586 -34.96 4.83 -17.79
C VAL A 586 -35.76 4.98 -19.08
N THR A 587 -36.73 5.90 -19.05
CA THR A 587 -37.45 6.32 -20.25
C THR A 587 -36.59 7.28 -21.06
N LEU A 588 -35.70 6.75 -21.91
CA LEU A 588 -35.20 7.51 -23.04
C LEU A 588 -36.26 7.51 -24.15
N ALA A 589 -37.21 8.44 -24.01
CA ALA A 589 -38.14 8.80 -25.07
C ALA A 589 -37.38 9.47 -26.24
N ALA A 590 -37.83 9.35 -27.50
CA ALA A 590 -39.17 8.94 -27.93
C ALA A 590 -39.26 7.50 -28.48
N ALA A 591 -39.60 6.53 -27.60
CA ALA A 591 -40.22 5.22 -27.92
C ALA A 591 -39.31 4.14 -28.62
N PRO A 592 -39.75 2.88 -28.94
CA PRO A 592 -39.09 1.64 -28.44
C PRO A 592 -38.83 0.46 -29.44
N ASP A 593 -38.26 -0.68 -28.96
CA ASP A 593 -38.59 -2.14 -29.25
C ASP A 593 -37.43 -3.17 -29.47
N GLY A 594 -37.58 -4.45 -29.01
CA GLY A 594 -36.88 -5.68 -29.54
C GLY A 594 -36.16 -6.70 -28.57
N PRO A 595 -36.22 -8.07 -28.68
CA PRO A 595 -35.91 -9.00 -27.54
C PRO A 595 -35.09 -10.36 -27.70
N ARG A 596 -34.69 -11.02 -26.56
CA ARG A 596 -34.36 -12.50 -26.25
C ARG A 596 -32.95 -13.13 -26.57
N TRP A 597 -32.42 -14.28 -26.00
CA TRP A 597 -32.52 -15.03 -24.68
C TRP A 597 -31.59 -16.34 -24.54
N MET A 598 -31.16 -16.75 -23.31
CA MET A 598 -30.89 -18.14 -22.73
C MET A 598 -29.62 -19.07 -22.93
N GLY A 599 -29.18 -19.86 -21.89
CA GLY A 599 -28.41 -21.19 -21.96
C GLY A 599 -27.38 -21.62 -20.82
N GLU A 600 -27.20 -22.93 -20.46
CA GLU A 600 -26.33 -23.51 -19.34
C GLU A 600 -25.47 -24.80 -19.66
N GLY A 601 -24.47 -25.23 -18.80
CA GLY A 601 -23.84 -26.60 -18.78
C GLY A 601 -22.51 -26.87 -17.94
N LYS A 602 -22.18 -28.13 -17.52
CA LYS A 602 -20.98 -28.56 -16.68
C LYS A 602 -20.42 -30.01 -16.95
N PRO A 603 -19.10 -30.32 -16.69
CA PRO A 603 -18.57 -31.71 -16.53
C PRO A 603 -17.60 -31.98 -15.32
N ASP A 604 -16.93 -33.16 -15.24
CA ASP A 604 -16.46 -33.90 -14.02
C ASP A 604 -14.90 -34.15 -13.81
N ARG A 605 -14.51 -34.76 -12.66
CA ARG A 605 -13.20 -34.96 -11.98
C ARG A 605 -12.17 -35.90 -12.63
N ALA A 606 -12.54 -36.99 -13.31
CA ALA A 606 -11.57 -38.00 -13.78
C ALA A 606 -10.44 -37.42 -14.68
N TRP A 607 -10.72 -36.30 -15.36
CA TRP A 607 -9.79 -35.56 -16.21
C TRP A 607 -8.67 -34.82 -15.45
N VAL A 608 -8.89 -34.48 -14.18
CA VAL A 608 -7.96 -33.65 -13.38
C VAL A 608 -6.73 -34.45 -12.95
N VAL A 609 -6.95 -35.70 -12.53
CA VAL A 609 -5.87 -36.60 -12.07
C VAL A 609 -4.89 -36.95 -13.20
N ALA A 610 -5.40 -37.12 -14.42
CA ALA A 610 -4.56 -37.42 -15.60
C ALA A 610 -3.62 -36.25 -15.98
N GLN A 611 -4.02 -34.99 -15.75
CA GLN A 611 -3.16 -33.84 -16.05
C GLN A 611 -2.07 -33.60 -15.00
N ALA A 612 -2.28 -33.95 -13.74
CA ALA A 612 -1.29 -33.74 -12.67
C ALA A 612 -0.03 -34.59 -12.89
N LEU A 613 -0.19 -35.84 -13.31
CA LEU A 613 0.90 -36.79 -13.55
C LEU A 613 1.74 -36.50 -14.81
N LEU A 614 1.25 -35.66 -15.72
CA LEU A 614 1.94 -35.27 -16.96
C LEU A 614 2.79 -34.00 -16.80
N ARG A 615 2.87 -33.42 -15.59
CA ARG A 615 3.51 -32.11 -15.33
C ARG A 615 4.66 -32.15 -14.31
N SER A 616 5.19 -33.32 -13.98
CA SER A 616 6.39 -33.46 -13.13
C SER A 616 7.63 -33.85 -13.95
N ASP A 617 8.82 -33.51 -13.46
CA ASP A 617 10.09 -33.68 -14.19
C ASP A 617 10.64 -35.12 -14.21
N LEU A 618 10.03 -36.04 -13.45
CA LEU A 618 10.35 -37.46 -13.51
C LEU A 618 9.70 -38.10 -14.73
N ARG A 619 10.49 -38.62 -15.69
CA ARG A 619 9.96 -39.33 -16.87
C ARG A 619 9.67 -40.81 -16.53
N PRO A 620 8.41 -41.25 -16.39
CA PRO A 620 8.10 -42.67 -16.20
C PRO A 620 8.33 -43.43 -17.50
N SER A 621 9.02 -44.56 -17.44
CA SER A 621 9.34 -45.36 -18.64
C SER A 621 8.33 -46.46 -18.97
N VAL A 622 7.51 -46.91 -18.00
CA VAL A 622 6.35 -47.80 -18.24
C VAL A 622 5.24 -47.47 -17.25
N LEU A 623 4.01 -47.30 -17.74
CA LEU A 623 2.79 -47.16 -16.96
C LEU A 623 1.86 -48.35 -17.28
N THR A 624 1.33 -49.02 -16.28
CA THR A 624 0.21 -49.97 -16.45
C THR A 624 -0.80 -49.84 -15.32
N VAL A 625 -2.07 -50.03 -15.67
CA VAL A 625 -3.20 -50.05 -14.74
C VAL A 625 -3.77 -51.46 -14.73
N ARG A 626 -3.82 -52.10 -13.55
CA ARG A 626 -4.55 -53.35 -13.31
C ARG A 626 -5.30 -53.24 -11.99
N ALA A 627 -6.54 -53.72 -11.95
CA ALA A 627 -7.39 -53.79 -10.76
C ALA A 627 -7.47 -52.47 -9.96
N GLY A 628 -7.62 -51.33 -10.64
CA GLY A 628 -7.83 -50.02 -10.00
C GLY A 628 -6.60 -49.37 -9.35
N VAL A 629 -5.43 -50.03 -9.36
CA VAL A 629 -4.19 -49.50 -8.77
C VAL A 629 -3.22 -49.08 -9.87
N LEU A 630 -2.76 -47.83 -9.81
CA LEU A 630 -1.68 -47.31 -10.65
C LEU A 630 -0.32 -47.70 -10.04
N ARG A 631 0.56 -48.31 -10.83
CA ARG A 631 1.96 -48.58 -10.42
C ARG A 631 2.92 -47.84 -11.34
N VAL A 632 3.91 -47.17 -10.74
CA VAL A 632 4.92 -46.34 -11.41
C VAL A 632 6.30 -46.76 -10.92
N GLY A 633 7.29 -46.80 -11.82
CA GLY A 633 8.68 -47.08 -11.48
C GLY A 633 9.64 -46.23 -12.33
N PHE A 634 10.81 -45.93 -11.77
CA PHE A 634 11.81 -45.02 -12.36
C PHE A 634 13.13 -45.77 -12.66
N ARG A 635 13.91 -45.26 -13.62
CA ARG A 635 15.26 -45.75 -13.97
C ARG A 635 16.26 -44.60 -14.02
N GLY A 636 17.35 -44.70 -13.25
CA GLY A 636 18.49 -43.78 -13.30
C GLY A 636 19.29 -43.79 -11.97
N PRO A 637 20.63 -43.80 -12.00
CA PRO A 637 21.46 -43.79 -10.78
C PRO A 637 21.65 -42.37 -10.22
N ALA A 638 21.95 -42.29 -8.92
CA ALA A 638 22.10 -41.04 -8.18
C ALA A 638 23.45 -40.34 -8.42
N ALA A 639 23.41 -39.00 -8.37
CA ALA A 639 24.49 -38.09 -8.05
C ALA A 639 23.86 -36.84 -7.43
#